data_AF-A0A6J8E3K3-F1
#
_entry.id   AF-A0A6J8E3K3-F1
#
_cell.length_a   1.000
_cell.length_b   1.000
_cell.length_c   1.000
_cell.angle_alpha   90.00
_cell.angle_beta   90.00
_cell.angle_gamma   90.00
#
_symmetry.space_group_name_H-M   'P 1'
#
loop_
_entity.id
_entity.type
_entity.pdbx_description
1 polymer ?
#
loop_
_entity_poly.entity_id
_entity_poly.type
_entity_poly.pdbx_seq_one_letter_code
_entity_poly.pdbx_strand_id
1 'polypeptide(L)'
;MTRCYAKKDDEIEKLKKDIDEARSSITKVKASYAADIKNIHQEMSQKCTLLQNEQKRRKELEEEKRNIQGCLTKKDDEIEKCQKDIDEARSIITKVKASNDADIKNIHQEMSQKCTLLQNEQKRTKELEEEKKNIQRMRKKSEDDLAKLKMDNEDAKSEIKSLTDQHNNVKRKHAEDTDRLKFRLEFITRQVTMIPPATLIGMSVVQKSFQDLLMVVAIEIGTSYSGCCFSWKGTYAESRTDSIISPQFYTGEGLNLKQPTAVLFNPNREMKCFGYEAVKQYTLLEQEDDHHNWFYFTQFKTMLVRSQSKNSAIQMKTTDGRKELPAVLIYAMVIKYFKDEMIKCFKTGKVFEDEIGWIITLPPSATYEAQQLMIKAAKEAGILEEHLLVLSETDATVAVCRNKDVKPSISCSIKVLVMDLGCGSFDISVLEIQEDQSLKSLLNSSFPAIGWHNIKEAFEKIILDIVGNDIFQRFCNEHPEERKQWLERFFRKVCCHHEYLKEYVVVETPMVLQEIIQNKTDKLIDEMIRHSKYSDSLKCIGQDRLKIKMNVWNQLFDIPVQQITNYVKRVTEMEGFESLSNLIITGRIVESKTMQERLKQIFIDKNVIIPKDPEITVLKGAIVIGNYIFHRNDRDSSFLGGCVFTDIKSNLVSDKKVELVTECEVIWTTVKLQSMKDLYMASFHMPYRNMSDIVKLKESINKLADGNIYKEMIIAGDFNCPDIDSDTLIVKPGAQDREVQQALLDTSIDLGPTQVQRESTRYNNLLYLVFTNNPSVCKSSTSIPAGISGHAMVVTDFDIIPHY
;
A
#
# COMPACT_ATOMS: atom_id res chain seq x y z
N MET A 1 -34.02 -124.33 25.30
CA MET A 1 -34.17 -122.97 25.91
C MET A 1 -32.89 -122.15 25.86
N THR A 2 -31.74 -122.62 26.33
CA THR A 2 -30.50 -121.83 26.49
C THR A 2 -30.06 -121.03 25.25
N ARG A 3 -30.13 -121.59 24.04
CA ARG A 3 -29.83 -120.88 22.78
C ARG A 3 -30.79 -119.71 22.45
N CYS A 4 -32.03 -119.72 22.98
CA CYS A 4 -32.97 -118.61 22.82
C CYS A 4 -32.72 -117.48 23.82
N TYR A 5 -32.14 -117.77 24.98
CA TYR A 5 -31.72 -116.73 25.93
C TYR A 5 -30.48 -116.01 25.41
N ALA A 6 -29.43 -116.73 25.00
CA ALA A 6 -28.24 -116.13 24.41
C ALA A 6 -28.54 -115.16 23.25
N LYS A 7 -29.40 -115.55 22.29
CA LYS A 7 -29.84 -114.66 21.21
C LYS A 7 -30.58 -113.40 21.68
N LYS A 8 -31.34 -113.48 22.78
CA LYS A 8 -32.03 -112.32 23.36
C LYS A 8 -31.05 -111.42 24.12
N ASP A 9 -30.06 -112.00 24.78
CA ASP A 9 -29.01 -111.23 25.44
C ASP A 9 -28.15 -110.47 24.42
N ASP A 10 -27.79 -111.09 23.30
CA ASP A 10 -27.13 -110.45 22.15
C ASP A 10 -27.98 -109.29 21.55
N GLU A 11 -29.29 -109.50 21.39
CA GLU A 11 -30.23 -108.46 20.92
C GLU A 11 -30.36 -107.30 21.93
N ILE A 12 -30.37 -107.59 23.23
CA ILE A 12 -30.41 -106.59 24.31
C ILE A 12 -29.10 -105.79 24.37
N GLU A 13 -27.94 -106.44 24.20
CA GLU A 13 -26.64 -105.76 24.19
C GLU A 13 -26.50 -104.85 22.96
N LYS A 14 -26.96 -105.30 21.79
CA LYS A 14 -27.05 -104.46 20.60
C LYS A 14 -27.97 -103.26 20.81
N LEU A 15 -29.18 -103.45 21.36
CA LEU A 15 -30.11 -102.37 21.67
C LEU A 15 -29.53 -101.35 22.66
N LYS A 16 -28.77 -101.80 23.68
CA LYS A 16 -28.06 -100.89 24.60
C LYS A 16 -27.05 -100.02 23.86
N LYS A 17 -26.26 -100.63 22.97
CA LYS A 17 -25.28 -99.89 22.15
C LYS A 17 -25.95 -98.85 21.26
N ASP A 18 -27.02 -99.24 20.55
CA ASP A 18 -27.79 -98.33 19.69
C ASP A 18 -28.40 -97.16 20.51
N ILE A 19 -28.87 -97.42 21.73
CA ILE A 19 -29.36 -96.39 22.67
C ILE A 19 -28.24 -95.43 23.11
N ASP A 20 -27.04 -95.92 23.41
CA ASP A 20 -25.93 -95.08 23.86
C ASP A 20 -25.31 -94.26 22.70
N GLU A 21 -25.29 -94.79 21.48
CA GLU A 21 -24.97 -94.01 20.26
C GLU A 21 -26.01 -92.91 19.99
N ALA A 22 -27.30 -93.20 20.19
CA ALA A 22 -28.36 -92.19 20.10
C ALA A 22 -28.23 -91.12 21.19
N ARG A 23 -27.93 -91.49 22.44
CA ARG A 23 -27.67 -90.54 23.54
C ARG A 23 -26.45 -89.65 23.27
N SER A 24 -25.37 -90.21 22.74
CA SER A 24 -24.17 -89.46 22.33
C SER A 24 -24.50 -88.44 21.25
N SER A 25 -25.28 -88.85 20.25
CA SER A 25 -25.75 -87.99 19.15
C SER A 25 -26.64 -86.84 19.64
N ILE A 26 -27.64 -87.14 20.49
CA ILE A 26 -28.49 -86.13 21.14
C ILE A 26 -27.66 -85.14 21.98
N THR A 27 -26.63 -85.62 22.67
CA THR A 27 -25.75 -84.76 23.49
C THR A 27 -24.95 -83.79 22.62
N LYS A 28 -24.40 -84.24 21.48
CA LYS A 28 -23.72 -83.37 20.51
C LYS A 28 -24.66 -82.31 19.92
N VAL A 29 -25.88 -82.71 19.54
CA VAL A 29 -26.90 -81.78 19.02
C VAL A 29 -27.28 -80.73 20.07
N LYS A 30 -27.50 -81.12 21.33
CA LYS A 30 -27.77 -80.18 22.42
C LYS A 30 -26.62 -79.19 22.65
N ALA A 31 -25.37 -79.64 22.55
CA ALA A 31 -24.20 -78.78 22.67
C ALA A 31 -24.11 -77.76 21.52
N SER A 32 -24.42 -78.17 20.28
CA SER A 32 -24.51 -77.26 19.13
C SER A 32 -25.56 -76.16 19.36
N TYR A 33 -26.81 -76.55 19.66
CA TYR A 33 -27.88 -75.59 19.92
C TYR A 33 -27.57 -74.63 21.08
N ALA A 34 -26.88 -75.10 22.13
CA ALA A 34 -26.44 -74.23 23.23
C ALA A 34 -25.39 -73.20 22.79
N ALA A 35 -24.48 -73.56 21.88
CA ALA A 35 -23.51 -72.63 21.31
C ALA A 35 -24.19 -71.61 20.37
N ASP A 36 -25.11 -72.06 19.52
CA ASP A 36 -25.87 -71.21 18.59
C ASP A 36 -26.72 -70.18 19.35
N ILE A 37 -27.43 -70.61 20.40
CA ILE A 37 -28.19 -69.72 21.29
C ILE A 37 -27.28 -68.67 21.95
N LYS A 38 -26.08 -69.06 22.38
CA LYS A 38 -25.11 -68.13 22.99
C LYS A 38 -24.62 -67.07 21.99
N ASN A 39 -24.33 -67.46 20.75
CA ASN A 39 -23.93 -66.54 19.68
C ASN A 39 -25.07 -65.56 19.34
N ILE A 40 -26.31 -66.05 19.20
CA ILE A 40 -27.50 -65.21 18.97
C ILE A 40 -27.68 -64.20 20.12
N HIS A 41 -27.49 -64.63 21.37
CA HIS A 41 -27.60 -63.73 22.53
C HIS A 41 -26.54 -62.62 22.52
N GLN A 42 -25.32 -62.95 22.11
CA GLN A 42 -24.22 -61.98 21.97
C GLN A 42 -24.48 -60.97 20.84
N GLU A 43 -24.96 -61.42 19.68
CA GLU A 43 -25.37 -60.53 18.59
C GLU A 43 -26.52 -59.60 18.98
N MET A 44 -27.56 -60.13 19.67
CA MET A 44 -28.68 -59.31 20.14
C MET A 44 -28.20 -58.24 21.13
N SER A 45 -27.29 -58.59 22.05
CA SER A 45 -26.71 -57.63 23.00
C SER A 45 -25.95 -56.51 22.28
N GLN A 46 -25.14 -56.84 21.26
CA GLN A 46 -24.44 -55.85 20.43
C GLN A 46 -25.41 -54.94 19.67
N LYS A 47 -26.47 -55.51 19.05
CA LYS A 47 -27.51 -54.77 18.33
C LYS A 47 -28.30 -53.84 19.26
N CYS A 48 -28.62 -54.26 20.49
CA CYS A 48 -29.26 -53.41 21.49
C CYS A 48 -28.38 -52.22 21.90
N THR A 49 -27.08 -52.42 22.10
CA THR A 49 -26.14 -51.34 22.42
C THR A 49 -26.02 -50.33 21.27
N LEU A 50 -25.96 -50.81 20.02
CA LEU A 50 -26.01 -49.94 18.83
C LEU A 50 -27.31 -49.12 18.76
N LEU A 51 -28.46 -49.74 19.02
CA LEU A 51 -29.76 -49.07 19.02
C LEU A 51 -29.85 -47.96 20.10
N GLN A 52 -29.33 -48.21 21.29
CA GLN A 52 -29.25 -47.23 22.37
C GLN A 52 -28.36 -46.02 22.00
N ASN A 53 -27.22 -46.29 21.36
CA ASN A 53 -26.33 -45.23 20.87
C ASN A 53 -26.96 -44.38 19.76
N GLU A 54 -27.69 -45.00 18.81
CA GLU A 54 -28.46 -44.24 17.82
C GLU A 54 -29.57 -43.39 18.45
N GLN A 55 -30.31 -43.94 19.43
CA GLN A 55 -31.35 -43.20 20.14
C GLN A 55 -30.79 -41.99 20.90
N LYS A 56 -29.60 -42.12 21.50
CA LYS A 56 -28.90 -40.99 22.13
C LYS A 56 -28.51 -39.94 21.08
N ARG A 57 -27.86 -40.35 19.98
CA ARG A 57 -27.42 -39.45 18.90
C ARG A 57 -28.58 -38.71 18.25
N ARG A 58 -29.75 -39.35 18.09
CA ARG A 58 -30.98 -38.70 17.58
C ARG A 58 -31.49 -37.59 18.51
N LYS A 59 -31.37 -37.74 19.84
CA LYS A 59 -31.77 -36.70 20.80
C LYS A 59 -30.82 -35.50 20.74
N GLU A 60 -29.51 -35.75 20.68
CA GLU A 60 -28.48 -34.71 20.50
C GLU A 60 -28.73 -33.90 19.23
N LEU A 61 -29.06 -34.56 18.11
CA LEU A 61 -29.34 -33.92 16.82
C LEU A 61 -30.64 -33.07 16.81
N GLU A 62 -31.70 -33.50 17.51
CA GLU A 62 -32.94 -32.71 17.67
C GLU A 62 -32.80 -31.55 18.67
N GLU A 63 -31.74 -31.53 19.48
CA GLU A 63 -31.37 -30.38 20.31
C GLU A 63 -30.51 -29.38 19.54
N GLU A 64 -29.53 -29.84 18.78
CA GLU A 64 -28.75 -29.02 17.85
C GLU A 64 -29.65 -28.32 16.81
N LYS A 65 -30.61 -29.05 16.22
CA LYS A 65 -31.62 -28.50 15.31
C LYS A 65 -32.50 -27.41 15.95
N ARG A 66 -32.87 -27.55 17.23
CA ARG A 66 -33.60 -26.50 17.96
C ARG A 66 -32.73 -25.26 18.19
N ASN A 67 -31.45 -25.44 18.50
CA ASN A 67 -30.50 -24.34 18.66
C ASN A 67 -30.29 -23.58 17.33
N ILE A 68 -30.11 -24.31 16.22
CA ILE A 68 -30.00 -23.72 14.88
C ILE A 68 -31.27 -22.95 14.52
N GLN A 69 -32.46 -23.50 14.78
CA GLN A 69 -33.73 -22.81 14.53
C GLN A 69 -33.85 -21.50 15.33
N GLY A 70 -33.45 -21.50 16.60
CA GLY A 70 -33.43 -20.29 17.42
C GLY A 70 -32.40 -19.25 16.96
N CYS A 71 -31.28 -19.67 16.38
CA CYS A 71 -30.32 -18.77 15.72
C CYS A 71 -30.86 -18.19 14.42
N LEU A 72 -31.61 -18.96 13.62
CA LEU A 72 -32.26 -18.48 12.39
C LEU A 72 -33.30 -17.40 12.70
N THR A 73 -34.19 -17.62 13.68
CA THR A 73 -35.21 -16.61 14.04
C THR A 73 -34.57 -15.29 14.50
N LYS A 74 -33.48 -15.33 15.28
CA LYS A 74 -32.72 -14.11 15.63
C LYS A 74 -32.09 -13.41 14.42
N LYS A 75 -31.71 -14.16 13.38
CA LYS A 75 -31.20 -13.59 12.12
C LYS A 75 -32.31 -12.98 11.29
N ASP A 76 -33.51 -13.56 11.29
CA ASP A 76 -34.69 -12.97 10.65
C ASP A 76 -35.06 -11.63 11.32
N ASP A 77 -35.03 -11.54 12.66
CA ASP A 77 -35.23 -10.29 13.41
C ASP A 77 -34.17 -9.22 13.06
N GLU A 78 -32.89 -9.61 12.97
CA GLU A 78 -31.80 -8.72 12.53
C GLU A 78 -31.99 -8.24 11.08
N ILE A 79 -32.46 -9.11 10.18
CA ILE A 79 -32.76 -8.78 8.78
C ILE A 79 -33.93 -7.80 8.70
N GLU A 80 -35.02 -8.00 9.46
CA GLU A 80 -36.15 -7.06 9.48
C GLU A 80 -35.72 -5.67 9.98
N LYS A 81 -34.82 -5.61 10.97
CA LYS A 81 -34.23 -4.36 11.43
C LYS A 81 -33.39 -3.70 10.33
N CYS A 82 -32.46 -4.42 9.70
CA CYS A 82 -31.67 -3.88 8.60
C CYS A 82 -32.55 -3.42 7.42
N GLN A 83 -33.67 -4.08 7.16
CA GLN A 83 -34.61 -3.67 6.11
C GLN A 83 -35.26 -2.31 6.43
N LYS A 84 -35.62 -2.05 7.68
CA LYS A 84 -36.12 -0.74 8.13
C LYS A 84 -35.05 0.35 8.00
N ASP A 85 -33.82 0.07 8.43
CA ASP A 85 -32.69 0.99 8.29
C ASP A 85 -32.39 1.33 6.81
N ILE A 86 -32.51 0.36 5.91
CA ILE A 86 -32.39 0.54 4.44
C ILE A 86 -33.51 1.44 3.88
N ASP A 87 -34.75 1.25 4.33
CA ASP A 87 -35.89 2.04 3.86
C ASP A 87 -35.88 3.48 4.40
N GLU A 88 -35.36 3.70 5.61
CA GLU A 88 -35.04 5.05 6.12
C GLU A 88 -33.92 5.70 5.28
N ALA A 89 -32.82 4.99 5.00
CA ALA A 89 -31.75 5.48 4.14
C ALA A 89 -32.25 5.85 2.72
N ARG A 90 -33.15 5.05 2.13
CA ARG A 90 -33.82 5.35 0.84
C ARG A 90 -34.65 6.64 0.91
N SER A 91 -35.35 6.88 2.01
CA SER A 91 -36.09 8.13 2.27
C SER A 91 -35.16 9.34 2.32
N ILE A 92 -34.03 9.23 3.03
CA ILE A 92 -33.00 10.27 3.11
C ILE A 92 -32.39 10.54 1.73
N ILE A 93 -31.99 9.51 0.99
CA ILE A 93 -31.44 9.64 -0.38
C ILE A 93 -32.44 10.36 -1.31
N THR A 94 -33.74 10.08 -1.19
CA THR A 94 -34.78 10.72 -2.00
C THR A 94 -34.89 12.22 -1.69
N LYS A 95 -34.81 12.61 -0.41
CA LYS A 95 -34.79 14.01 0.01
C LYS A 95 -33.53 14.75 -0.48
N VAL A 96 -32.36 14.13 -0.35
CA VAL A 96 -31.09 14.70 -0.83
C VAL A 96 -31.09 14.89 -2.35
N LYS A 97 -31.61 13.92 -3.12
CA LYS A 97 -31.78 14.07 -4.58
C LYS A 97 -32.68 15.27 -4.93
N ALA A 98 -33.80 15.42 -4.26
CA ALA A 98 -34.71 16.55 -4.48
C ALA A 98 -34.07 17.92 -4.16
N SER A 99 -33.21 18.00 -3.13
CA SER A 99 -32.42 19.20 -2.84
C SER A 99 -31.41 19.47 -3.96
N ASN A 100 -30.59 18.47 -4.31
CA ASN A 100 -29.56 18.60 -5.32
C ASN A 100 -30.14 18.99 -6.69
N ASP A 101 -31.30 18.46 -7.08
CA ASP A 101 -31.99 18.84 -8.33
C ASP A 101 -32.47 20.30 -8.32
N ALA A 102 -32.77 20.89 -7.16
CA ALA A 102 -33.08 22.30 -7.01
C ALA A 102 -31.81 23.17 -7.08
N ASP A 103 -30.74 22.74 -6.41
CA ASP A 103 -29.44 23.44 -6.42
C ASP A 103 -28.81 23.45 -7.82
N ILE A 104 -28.88 22.32 -8.54
CA ILE A 104 -28.43 22.20 -9.95
C ILE A 104 -29.21 23.18 -10.85
N LYS A 105 -30.52 23.37 -10.64
CA LYS A 105 -31.32 24.35 -11.40
C LYS A 105 -30.88 25.78 -11.10
N ASN A 106 -30.63 26.13 -9.84
CA ASN A 106 -30.11 27.45 -9.46
C ASN A 106 -28.74 27.72 -10.09
N ILE A 107 -27.82 26.74 -10.04
CA ILE A 107 -26.49 26.84 -10.67
C ILE A 107 -26.62 27.00 -12.20
N HIS A 108 -27.51 26.26 -12.86
CA HIS A 108 -27.78 26.43 -14.30
C HIS A 108 -28.30 27.83 -14.64
N GLN A 109 -29.17 28.39 -13.80
CA GLN A 109 -29.71 29.74 -13.98
C GLN A 109 -28.61 30.81 -13.81
N GLU A 110 -27.77 30.70 -12.78
CA GLU A 110 -26.61 31.58 -12.60
C GLU A 110 -25.60 31.48 -13.75
N MET A 111 -25.26 30.27 -14.21
CA MET A 111 -24.35 30.08 -15.34
C MET A 111 -24.89 30.72 -16.61
N SER A 112 -26.20 30.63 -16.87
CA SER A 112 -26.85 31.27 -18.01
C SER A 112 -26.76 32.81 -17.95
N GLN A 113 -26.96 33.39 -16.76
CA GLN A 113 -26.79 34.83 -16.52
C GLN A 113 -25.32 35.27 -16.72
N LYS A 114 -24.36 34.52 -16.16
CA LYS A 114 -22.91 34.78 -16.31
C LYS A 114 -22.45 34.66 -17.77
N CYS A 115 -22.95 33.68 -18.53
CA CYS A 115 -22.67 33.56 -19.97
C CYS A 115 -23.19 34.75 -20.77
N THR A 116 -24.38 35.26 -20.44
CA THR A 116 -24.97 36.45 -21.09
C THR A 116 -24.14 37.71 -20.83
N LEU A 117 -23.67 37.90 -19.59
CA LEU A 117 -22.74 38.98 -19.23
C LEU A 117 -21.42 38.88 -19.99
N LEU A 118 -20.86 37.67 -20.11
CA LEU A 118 -19.60 37.43 -20.80
C LEU A 118 -19.69 37.74 -22.31
N GLN A 119 -20.81 37.41 -22.96
CA GLN A 119 -21.08 37.76 -24.36
C GLN A 119 -21.19 39.28 -24.57
N ASN A 120 -21.80 39.99 -23.62
CA ASN A 120 -21.89 41.46 -23.67
C ASN A 120 -20.51 42.13 -23.53
N GLU A 121 -19.67 41.67 -22.60
CA GLU A 121 -18.30 42.20 -22.45
C GLU A 121 -17.40 41.84 -23.66
N GLN A 122 -17.54 40.65 -24.25
CA GLN A 122 -16.86 40.30 -25.51
C GLN A 122 -17.27 41.22 -26.67
N LYS A 123 -18.55 41.62 -26.75
CA LYS A 123 -19.01 42.59 -27.75
C LYS A 123 -18.39 43.97 -27.51
N ARG A 124 -18.42 44.45 -26.26
CA ARG A 124 -17.85 45.74 -25.85
C ARG A 124 -16.34 45.83 -26.12
N THR A 125 -15.62 44.73 -25.94
CA THR A 125 -14.18 44.64 -26.21
C THR A 125 -13.89 44.81 -27.71
N LYS A 126 -14.69 44.21 -28.59
CA LYS A 126 -14.58 44.39 -30.06
C LYS A 126 -14.88 45.82 -30.50
N GLU A 127 -15.87 46.46 -29.87
CA GLU A 127 -16.20 47.88 -30.12
C GLU A 127 -15.01 48.79 -29.75
N LEU A 128 -14.37 48.56 -28.59
CA LEU A 128 -13.16 49.26 -28.13
C LEU A 128 -11.92 49.00 -29.02
N GLU A 129 -11.75 47.78 -29.56
CA GLU A 129 -10.67 47.50 -30.52
C GLU A 129 -10.85 48.26 -31.84
N GLU A 130 -12.08 48.39 -32.33
CA GLU A 130 -12.38 49.13 -33.56
C GLU A 130 -12.18 50.64 -33.37
N GLU A 131 -12.57 51.17 -32.21
CA GLU A 131 -12.28 52.55 -31.81
C GLU A 131 -10.77 52.82 -31.71
N LYS A 132 -10.01 51.90 -31.10
CA LYS A 132 -8.54 51.96 -31.01
C LYS A 132 -7.88 52.01 -32.40
N LYS A 133 -8.36 51.21 -33.36
CA LYS A 133 -7.88 51.27 -34.77
C LYS A 133 -8.18 52.63 -35.41
N ASN A 134 -9.34 53.21 -35.15
CA ASN A 134 -9.70 54.54 -35.67
C ASN A 134 -8.83 55.65 -35.07
N ILE A 135 -8.54 55.60 -33.76
CA ILE A 135 -7.60 56.53 -33.10
C ILE A 135 -6.19 56.39 -33.70
N GLN A 136 -5.72 55.16 -33.97
CA GLN A 136 -4.43 54.94 -34.64
C GLN A 136 -4.39 55.52 -36.07
N ARG A 137 -5.47 55.39 -36.85
CA ARG A 137 -5.59 56.02 -38.18
C ARG A 137 -5.52 57.55 -38.10
N MET A 138 -6.20 58.16 -37.12
CA MET A 138 -6.14 59.61 -36.90
C MET A 138 -4.75 60.09 -36.46
N ARG A 139 -4.06 59.33 -35.58
CA ARG A 139 -2.66 59.64 -35.22
C ARG A 139 -1.75 59.63 -36.43
N LYS A 140 -1.80 58.57 -37.26
CA LYS A 140 -0.97 58.48 -38.46
C LYS A 140 -1.20 59.66 -39.41
N LYS A 141 -2.46 60.04 -39.64
CA LYS A 141 -2.78 61.21 -40.46
C LYS A 141 -2.18 62.50 -39.88
N SER A 142 -2.27 62.70 -38.56
CA SER A 142 -1.68 63.86 -37.87
C SER A 142 -0.14 63.87 -37.96
N GLU A 143 0.50 62.70 -37.92
CA GLU A 143 1.94 62.53 -38.12
C GLU A 143 2.36 62.86 -39.58
N ASP A 144 1.58 62.41 -40.56
CA ASP A 144 1.78 62.74 -41.99
C ASP A 144 1.59 64.24 -42.26
N ASP A 145 0.53 64.86 -41.70
CA ASP A 145 0.26 66.31 -41.78
C ASP A 145 1.39 67.13 -41.11
N LEU A 146 1.92 66.66 -39.97
CA LEU A 146 3.06 67.28 -39.27
C LEU A 146 4.38 67.13 -40.05
N ALA A 147 4.58 66.01 -40.76
CA ALA A 147 5.74 65.83 -41.63
C ALA A 147 5.71 66.80 -42.81
N LYS A 148 4.52 67.04 -43.38
CA LYS A 148 4.32 68.02 -44.46
C LYS A 148 4.60 69.45 -44.01
N LEU A 149 4.06 69.86 -42.85
CA LEU A 149 4.35 71.17 -42.24
C LEU A 149 5.85 71.37 -41.93
N LYS A 150 6.61 70.30 -41.66
CA LYS A 150 8.06 70.38 -41.49
C LYS A 150 8.79 70.62 -42.81
N MET A 151 8.33 70.04 -43.92
CA MET A 151 8.88 70.33 -45.26
C MET A 151 8.61 71.78 -45.65
N ASP A 152 7.36 72.23 -45.54
CA ASP A 152 6.97 73.62 -45.85
C ASP A 152 7.78 74.65 -45.02
N ASN A 153 8.14 74.29 -43.78
CA ASN A 153 8.98 75.12 -42.89
C ASN A 153 10.49 75.05 -43.24
N GLU A 154 11.01 73.94 -43.78
CA GLU A 154 12.38 73.91 -44.32
C GLU A 154 12.49 74.73 -45.61
N ASP A 155 11.47 74.69 -46.48
CA ASP A 155 11.40 75.55 -47.67
C ASP A 155 11.36 77.03 -47.28
N ALA A 156 10.50 77.41 -46.31
CA ALA A 156 10.46 78.76 -45.75
C ALA A 156 11.79 79.19 -45.09
N LYS A 157 12.50 78.28 -44.40
CA LYS A 157 13.86 78.55 -43.90
C LYS A 157 14.86 78.78 -45.02
N SER A 158 14.74 78.09 -46.15
CA SER A 158 15.64 78.29 -47.30
C SER A 158 15.46 79.69 -47.92
N GLU A 159 14.23 80.18 -47.96
CA GLU A 159 13.88 81.53 -48.43
C GLU A 159 14.35 82.60 -47.43
N ILE A 160 14.14 82.39 -46.13
CA ILE A 160 14.70 83.24 -45.06
C ILE A 160 16.23 83.26 -45.10
N LYS A 161 16.89 82.15 -45.44
CA LYS A 161 18.35 82.08 -45.59
C LYS A 161 18.85 82.95 -46.75
N SER A 162 18.16 82.93 -47.90
CA SER A 162 18.44 83.82 -49.03
C SER A 162 18.38 85.30 -48.63
N LEU A 163 17.33 85.70 -47.89
CA LEU A 163 17.17 87.06 -47.35
C LEU A 163 18.21 87.40 -46.27
N THR A 164 18.64 86.41 -45.49
CA THR A 164 19.64 86.56 -44.43
C THR A 164 21.06 86.75 -45.01
N ASP A 165 21.38 86.09 -46.12
CA ASP A 165 22.66 86.25 -46.82
C ASP A 165 22.77 87.63 -47.50
N GLN A 166 21.64 88.22 -47.95
CA GLN A 166 21.59 89.63 -48.35
C GLN A 166 21.82 90.58 -47.15
N HIS A 167 21.27 90.27 -45.98
CA HIS A 167 21.42 91.10 -44.77
C HIS A 167 22.82 91.04 -44.14
N ASN A 168 23.49 89.88 -44.16
CA ASN A 168 24.76 89.68 -43.46
C ASN A 168 25.98 90.29 -44.16
N ASN A 169 25.89 90.63 -45.46
CA ASN A 169 26.90 91.49 -46.10
C ASN A 169 26.96 92.90 -45.49
N VAL A 170 25.91 93.35 -44.79
CA VAL A 170 25.89 94.64 -44.08
C VAL A 170 26.57 94.56 -42.71
N LYS A 171 26.58 93.39 -42.05
CA LYS A 171 27.12 93.21 -40.69
C LYS A 171 28.63 92.96 -40.60
N ARG A 172 29.34 92.77 -41.71
CA ARG A 172 30.81 92.61 -41.75
C ARG A 172 31.64 93.87 -41.40
N LYS A 173 31.00 94.94 -40.88
CA LYS A 173 31.65 96.22 -40.56
C LYS A 173 31.85 96.52 -39.06
N HIS A 174 31.37 95.63 -38.19
CA HIS A 174 31.63 95.58 -36.74
C HIS A 174 31.87 94.09 -36.41
N ALA A 175 33.02 93.48 -36.70
CA ALA A 175 34.38 93.85 -36.27
C ALA A 175 34.43 94.05 -34.75
N GLU A 176 35.30 93.25 -34.10
CA GLU A 176 36.04 93.55 -32.85
C GLU A 176 35.20 94.15 -31.71
N ASP A 177 34.98 93.42 -30.59
CA ASP A 177 33.93 93.73 -29.60
C ASP A 177 33.66 92.68 -28.47
N THR A 178 33.94 91.37 -28.61
CA THR A 178 33.48 90.41 -27.56
C THR A 178 34.25 89.09 -27.39
N ASP A 179 35.58 89.12 -27.43
CA ASP A 179 36.43 88.03 -26.89
C ASP A 179 36.42 87.97 -25.33
N ARG A 180 35.38 88.51 -24.69
CA ARG A 180 35.33 88.88 -23.27
C ARG A 180 34.12 88.40 -22.47
N LEU A 181 33.37 87.41 -22.99
CA LEU A 181 32.42 86.62 -22.19
C LEU A 181 32.87 85.16 -21.92
N LYS A 182 34.15 84.90 -22.17
CA LYS A 182 34.90 83.73 -21.72
C LYS A 182 35.12 83.75 -20.18
N PHE A 183 34.05 83.87 -19.38
CA PHE A 183 34.12 83.65 -17.91
C PHE A 183 32.79 83.49 -17.13
N ARG A 184 31.58 83.51 -17.73
CA ARG A 184 30.33 83.67 -16.94
C ARG A 184 29.18 82.67 -17.16
N LEU A 185 29.44 81.42 -17.54
CA LEU A 185 28.46 80.34 -17.34
C LEU A 185 29.03 78.97 -16.91
N GLU A 186 30.15 78.97 -16.21
CA GLU A 186 30.62 77.80 -15.42
C GLU A 186 29.91 77.73 -14.05
N PHE A 187 28.63 78.14 -13.98
CA PHE A 187 27.95 78.44 -12.71
C PHE A 187 26.67 77.63 -12.43
N ILE A 188 26.30 76.67 -13.29
CA ILE A 188 25.27 75.66 -12.99
C ILE A 188 25.72 74.33 -13.62
N THR A 189 26.58 73.50 -13.02
CA THR A 189 26.85 73.23 -11.59
C THR A 189 25.60 72.92 -10.78
N ARG A 190 25.32 71.61 -10.69
CA ARG A 190 24.49 70.93 -9.67
C ARG A 190 23.00 71.29 -9.64
N GLN A 191 22.17 70.25 -9.68
CA GLN A 191 21.21 69.80 -8.64
C GLN A 191 20.33 68.72 -9.34
N VAL A 192 20.42 67.44 -8.95
CA VAL A 192 19.49 66.72 -8.03
C VAL A 192 18.31 66.06 -8.79
N THR A 193 17.86 64.81 -8.59
CA THR A 193 18.36 63.54 -7.98
C THR A 193 17.33 62.40 -8.23
N MET A 194 17.70 61.13 -7.94
CA MET A 194 16.86 60.05 -7.32
C MET A 194 15.80 59.23 -8.11
N ILE A 195 16.08 57.92 -8.25
CA ILE A 195 15.37 56.66 -7.83
C ILE A 195 13.80 56.49 -8.00
N PRO A 196 13.14 55.32 -7.70
CA PRO A 196 12.38 54.54 -8.70
C PRO A 196 10.85 54.38 -8.37
N PRO A 197 10.07 53.46 -9.00
CA PRO A 197 10.03 52.05 -8.57
C PRO A 197 9.77 51.01 -9.71
N ALA A 198 9.44 49.76 -9.33
CA ALA A 198 9.08 48.61 -10.18
C ALA A 198 7.56 48.52 -10.48
N THR A 199 7.12 47.51 -11.27
CA THR A 199 6.28 46.38 -10.77
C THR A 199 5.81 45.41 -11.89
N LEU A 200 5.84 44.12 -11.55
CA LEU A 200 5.18 42.89 -12.08
C LEU A 200 4.08 42.98 -13.16
N ILE A 201 3.95 41.91 -13.97
CA ILE A 201 3.09 40.73 -13.67
C ILE A 201 3.71 39.47 -14.29
N GLY A 202 4.02 38.49 -13.44
CA GLY A 202 4.19 37.08 -13.81
C GLY A 202 3.09 36.28 -13.12
N MET A 203 2.48 35.34 -13.84
CA MET A 203 1.44 34.47 -13.28
C MET A 203 2.09 33.26 -12.62
N SER A 204 1.81 33.04 -11.34
CA SER A 204 2.22 31.83 -10.62
C SER A 204 1.38 30.64 -11.04
N VAL A 205 2.03 29.50 -11.30
CA VAL A 205 1.37 28.19 -11.40
C VAL A 205 1.14 27.70 -9.97
N VAL A 206 -0.11 27.40 -9.63
CA VAL A 206 -0.44 26.75 -8.36
C VAL A 206 -0.03 25.27 -8.47
N GLN A 207 0.91 24.83 -7.62
CA GLN A 207 1.22 23.41 -7.49
C GLN A 207 0.09 22.72 -6.70
N LYS A 208 -0.53 21.70 -7.30
CA LYS A 208 -1.36 20.74 -6.54
C LYS A 208 -0.45 19.89 -5.65
N SER A 209 -0.97 19.47 -4.53
CA SER A 209 -0.32 18.56 -3.60
C SER A 209 -1.11 17.24 -3.49
N PHE A 210 -0.57 16.27 -2.76
CA PHE A 210 -1.30 15.03 -2.41
C PHE A 210 -2.63 15.28 -1.64
N GLN A 211 -2.88 16.52 -1.20
CA GLN A 211 -4.10 16.93 -0.47
C GLN A 211 -5.34 17.03 -1.37
N ASP A 212 -5.16 17.37 -2.65
CA ASP A 212 -6.28 17.57 -3.60
C ASP A 212 -6.79 16.26 -4.22
N LEU A 213 -6.15 15.13 -3.88
CA LEU A 213 -6.42 13.83 -4.49
C LEU A 213 -7.64 13.17 -3.85
N LEU A 214 -8.68 12.92 -4.64
CA LEU A 214 -9.93 12.29 -4.24
C LEU A 214 -9.78 10.79 -3.94
N MET A 215 -8.69 10.20 -4.42
CA MET A 215 -8.45 8.76 -4.36
C MET A 215 -6.97 8.46 -4.14
N VAL A 216 -6.69 7.36 -3.44
CA VAL A 216 -5.35 6.78 -3.35
C VAL A 216 -5.38 5.36 -3.91
N VAL A 217 -4.42 5.03 -4.76
CA VAL A 217 -4.20 3.72 -5.38
C VAL A 217 -2.85 3.18 -4.94
N ALA A 218 -2.80 1.97 -4.40
CA ALA A 218 -1.57 1.23 -4.15
C ALA A 218 -1.34 0.21 -5.26
N ILE A 219 -0.10 0.09 -5.73
CA ILE A 219 0.39 -0.91 -6.69
C ILE A 219 1.50 -1.71 -6.01
N GLU A 220 1.37 -3.03 -6.05
CA GLU A 220 2.37 -3.98 -5.56
C GLU A 220 2.86 -4.83 -6.74
N ILE A 221 4.16 -4.76 -7.03
CA ILE A 221 4.80 -5.60 -8.04
C ILE A 221 5.51 -6.77 -7.33
N GLY A 222 4.75 -7.81 -7.01
CA GLY A 222 5.24 -9.01 -6.31
C GLY A 222 6.04 -9.95 -7.22
N THR A 223 6.76 -10.91 -6.63
CA THR A 223 7.71 -11.79 -7.36
C THR A 223 7.04 -12.63 -8.43
N SER A 224 5.86 -13.18 -8.13
CA SER A 224 5.08 -14.03 -9.03
C SER A 224 3.72 -13.47 -9.39
N TYR A 225 3.14 -12.61 -8.55
CA TYR A 225 1.88 -11.93 -8.80
C TYR A 225 1.97 -10.46 -8.40
N SER A 226 1.37 -9.59 -9.19
CA SER A 226 1.25 -8.15 -8.96
C SER A 226 -0.22 -7.76 -8.87
N GLY A 227 -0.54 -6.71 -8.13
CA GLY A 227 -1.91 -6.24 -7.99
C GLY A 227 -2.01 -4.79 -7.54
N CYS A 228 -3.24 -4.34 -7.36
CA CYS A 228 -3.53 -3.02 -6.84
C CYS A 228 -4.73 -3.04 -5.89
N CYS A 229 -4.81 -2.01 -5.05
CA CYS A 229 -5.98 -1.67 -4.24
C CYS A 229 -6.18 -0.16 -4.33
N PHE A 230 -7.39 0.31 -4.04
CA PHE A 230 -7.67 1.74 -3.93
C PHE A 230 -8.66 2.06 -2.80
N SER A 231 -8.65 3.31 -2.37
CA SER A 231 -9.67 3.87 -1.48
C SER A 231 -9.98 5.30 -1.88
N TRP A 232 -11.23 5.70 -1.65
CA TRP A 232 -11.65 7.08 -1.73
C TRP A 232 -11.21 7.84 -0.47
N LYS A 233 -10.90 9.13 -0.63
CA LYS A 233 -10.58 10.01 0.48
C LYS A 233 -11.76 10.07 1.46
N GLY A 234 -11.49 9.91 2.75
CA GLY A 234 -12.50 9.97 3.82
C GLY A 234 -13.43 8.76 3.97
N THR A 235 -13.35 7.72 3.13
CA THR A 235 -14.19 6.50 3.26
C THR A 235 -13.60 5.42 4.18
N TYR A 236 -12.48 5.72 4.83
CA TYR A 236 -11.73 4.79 5.66
C TYR A 236 -11.45 5.39 7.05
N ALA A 237 -11.56 4.55 8.07
CA ALA A 237 -11.02 4.79 9.40
C ALA A 237 -10.04 3.65 9.70
N GLU A 238 -8.93 3.94 10.40
CA GLU A 238 -7.83 3.02 10.76
C GLU A 238 -8.25 1.62 11.26
N SER A 239 -9.48 1.48 11.75
CA SER A 239 -10.07 0.26 12.28
C SER A 239 -10.95 -0.55 11.31
N ARG A 240 -11.15 -0.15 10.04
CA ARG A 240 -12.07 -0.80 9.07
C ARG A 240 -11.49 -0.95 7.65
N THR A 241 -10.54 -1.85 7.45
CA THR A 241 -9.91 -2.14 6.13
C THR A 241 -10.82 -2.87 5.12
N ASP A 242 -12.11 -3.02 5.44
CA ASP A 242 -13.14 -3.56 4.56
C ASP A 242 -13.63 -2.54 3.51
N SER A 243 -13.35 -1.23 3.66
CA SER A 243 -13.67 -0.22 2.64
C SER A 243 -12.58 -0.02 1.58
N ILE A 244 -11.42 -0.67 1.73
CA ILE A 244 -10.36 -0.69 0.72
C ILE A 244 -10.76 -1.67 -0.38
N ILE A 245 -10.86 -1.20 -1.62
CA ILE A 245 -11.34 -1.98 -2.76
C ILE A 245 -10.15 -2.57 -3.50
N SER A 246 -10.17 -3.88 -3.73
CA SER A 246 -9.23 -4.59 -4.61
C SER A 246 -9.96 -4.97 -5.91
N PRO A 247 -9.50 -4.51 -7.08
CA PRO A 247 -10.04 -4.95 -8.37
C PRO A 247 -9.86 -6.46 -8.56
N GLN A 248 -10.81 -7.10 -9.22
CA GLN A 248 -10.75 -8.52 -9.53
C GLN A 248 -10.44 -8.73 -11.01
N PHE A 249 -9.41 -9.52 -11.28
CA PHE A 249 -8.93 -9.86 -12.62
C PHE A 249 -9.49 -11.21 -13.05
N TYR A 250 -10.16 -11.26 -14.19
CA TYR A 250 -10.74 -12.47 -14.74
C TYR A 250 -9.72 -13.30 -15.51
N THR A 251 -9.74 -14.62 -15.31
CA THR A 251 -8.69 -15.55 -15.80
C THR A 251 -9.23 -16.64 -16.72
N GLY A 252 -10.47 -16.50 -17.21
CA GLY A 252 -11.21 -17.59 -17.86
C GLY A 252 -11.81 -18.57 -16.85
N GLU A 253 -11.00 -19.09 -15.93
CA GLU A 253 -11.42 -20.05 -14.89
C GLU A 253 -11.98 -19.41 -13.60
N GLY A 254 -11.82 -18.09 -13.39
CA GLY A 254 -12.30 -17.42 -12.19
C GLY A 254 -11.85 -15.96 -12.05
N LEU A 255 -12.03 -15.40 -10.85
CA LEU A 255 -11.64 -14.05 -10.47
C LEU A 255 -10.50 -14.11 -9.44
N ASN A 256 -9.42 -13.35 -9.65
CA ASN A 256 -8.26 -13.27 -8.75
C ASN A 256 -7.99 -11.81 -8.34
N LEU A 257 -7.43 -11.60 -7.14
CA LEU A 257 -7.07 -10.26 -6.63
C LEU A 257 -5.75 -9.71 -7.22
N LYS A 258 -4.93 -10.61 -7.77
CA LYS A 258 -3.64 -10.28 -8.40
C LYS A 258 -3.50 -11.02 -9.73
N GLN A 259 -2.64 -10.50 -10.61
CA GLN A 259 -2.26 -11.12 -11.89
C GLN A 259 -0.81 -11.60 -11.87
N PRO A 260 -0.42 -12.60 -12.67
CA PRO A 260 0.97 -13.01 -12.82
C PRO A 260 1.90 -11.82 -13.09
N THR A 261 3.06 -11.78 -12.44
CA THR A 261 4.13 -10.82 -12.74
C THR A 261 4.86 -11.25 -14.01
N ALA A 262 4.15 -11.15 -15.12
CA ALA A 262 4.53 -11.59 -16.45
C ALA A 262 4.18 -10.48 -17.46
N VAL A 263 5.13 -10.11 -18.31
CA VAL A 263 4.93 -9.09 -19.34
C VAL A 263 5.52 -9.55 -20.67
N LEU A 264 4.79 -9.28 -21.76
CA LEU A 264 5.17 -9.66 -23.11
C LEU A 264 5.24 -8.42 -24.01
N PHE A 265 6.39 -8.23 -24.65
CA PHE A 265 6.61 -7.21 -25.67
C PHE A 265 6.81 -7.86 -27.05
N ASN A 266 6.34 -7.19 -28.09
CA ASN A 266 6.56 -7.62 -29.48
C ASN A 266 8.02 -7.36 -29.94
N PRO A 267 8.41 -7.82 -31.15
CA PRO A 267 9.73 -7.54 -31.72
C PRO A 267 10.08 -6.03 -31.80
N ASN A 268 9.07 -5.15 -31.90
CA ASN A 268 9.22 -3.69 -31.92
C ASN A 268 9.44 -3.06 -30.53
N ARG A 269 9.53 -3.87 -29.46
CA ARG A 269 9.70 -3.44 -28.06
C ARG A 269 8.49 -2.69 -27.48
N GLU A 270 7.31 -2.90 -28.06
CA GLU A 270 6.03 -2.41 -27.54
C GLU A 270 5.42 -3.47 -26.63
N MET A 271 4.99 -3.10 -25.41
CA MET A 271 4.23 -4.01 -24.55
C MET A 271 2.90 -4.38 -25.24
N LYS A 272 2.58 -5.68 -25.30
CA LYS A 272 1.31 -6.17 -25.84
C LYS A 272 0.35 -6.64 -24.75
N CYS A 273 0.86 -7.29 -23.71
CA CYS A 273 0.04 -7.75 -22.60
C CYS A 273 0.86 -7.92 -21.30
N PHE A 274 0.13 -7.92 -20.19
CA PHE A 274 0.59 -8.22 -18.84
C PHE A 274 -0.28 -9.34 -18.25
N GLY A 275 0.17 -9.98 -17.17
CA GLY A 275 -0.66 -10.87 -16.39
C GLY A 275 -0.99 -12.18 -17.11
N TYR A 276 -2.22 -12.65 -16.91
CA TYR A 276 -2.68 -13.92 -17.49
C TYR A 276 -2.64 -13.92 -19.02
N GLU A 277 -2.91 -12.78 -19.67
CA GLU A 277 -2.85 -12.68 -21.13
C GLU A 277 -1.40 -12.73 -21.65
N ALA A 278 -0.42 -12.20 -20.90
CA ALA A 278 1.00 -12.36 -21.25
C ALA A 278 1.45 -13.82 -21.18
N VAL A 279 1.06 -14.54 -20.13
CA VAL A 279 1.34 -15.98 -19.97
C VAL A 279 0.72 -16.79 -21.11
N LYS A 280 -0.55 -16.51 -21.44
CA LYS A 280 -1.30 -17.21 -22.50
C LYS A 280 -0.73 -16.95 -23.90
N GLN A 281 -0.48 -15.69 -24.25
CA GLN A 281 0.06 -15.32 -25.56
C GLN A 281 1.47 -15.88 -25.76
N TYR A 282 2.31 -15.83 -24.72
CA TYR A 282 3.66 -16.41 -24.80
C TYR A 282 3.62 -17.94 -24.96
N THR A 283 2.74 -18.65 -24.24
CA THR A 283 2.51 -20.09 -24.45
C THR A 283 2.11 -20.44 -25.88
N LEU A 284 1.26 -19.63 -26.54
CA LEU A 284 0.89 -19.86 -27.95
C LEU A 284 2.10 -19.67 -28.87
N LEU A 285 2.92 -18.65 -28.63
CA LEU A 285 4.16 -18.41 -29.38
C LEU A 285 5.23 -19.49 -29.12
N GLU A 286 5.21 -20.18 -27.98
CA GLU A 286 6.05 -21.36 -27.71
C GLU A 286 5.56 -22.58 -28.51
N GLN A 287 4.25 -22.77 -28.67
CA GLN A 287 3.67 -23.84 -29.50
C GLN A 287 3.93 -23.64 -31.00
N GLU A 288 4.07 -22.38 -31.44
CA GLU A 288 4.37 -22.01 -32.84
C GLU A 288 5.87 -21.77 -33.11
N ASP A 289 6.74 -21.91 -32.11
CA ASP A 289 8.19 -21.63 -32.13
C ASP A 289 8.59 -20.16 -32.49
N ASP A 290 7.64 -19.22 -32.55
CA ASP A 290 7.91 -17.78 -32.81
C ASP A 290 8.35 -17.00 -31.54
N HIS A 291 8.15 -17.57 -30.33
CA HIS A 291 8.44 -16.91 -29.05
C HIS A 291 9.84 -16.26 -28.96
N HIS A 292 10.84 -16.84 -29.64
CA HIS A 292 12.21 -16.30 -29.75
C HIS A 292 12.28 -14.87 -30.33
N ASN A 293 11.27 -14.45 -31.11
CA ASN A 293 11.20 -13.11 -31.67
C ASN A 293 10.68 -12.06 -30.67
N TRP A 294 10.04 -12.48 -29.59
CA TRP A 294 9.38 -11.62 -28.62
C TRP A 294 10.27 -11.33 -27.41
N PHE A 295 9.83 -10.43 -26.51
CA PHE A 295 10.49 -10.21 -25.23
C PHE A 295 9.52 -10.53 -24.09
N TYR A 296 9.68 -11.71 -23.49
CA TYR A 296 8.89 -12.15 -22.34
C TYR A 296 9.72 -12.07 -21.06
N PHE A 297 9.14 -11.48 -20.01
CA PHE A 297 9.80 -11.31 -18.71
C PHE A 297 8.90 -11.80 -17.58
N THR A 298 9.47 -12.60 -16.69
CA THR A 298 8.86 -13.06 -15.44
C THR A 298 9.85 -12.92 -14.29
N GLN A 299 9.38 -12.93 -13.03
CA GLN A 299 10.22 -12.89 -11.81
C GLN A 299 11.18 -11.68 -11.71
N PHE A 300 10.95 -10.62 -12.50
CA PHE A 300 11.87 -9.51 -12.64
C PHE A 300 12.00 -8.64 -11.36
N LYS A 301 11.04 -8.71 -10.42
CA LYS A 301 11.15 -8.13 -9.07
C LYS A 301 12.46 -8.52 -8.38
N THR A 302 12.95 -9.75 -8.60
CA THR A 302 14.20 -10.25 -7.99
C THR A 302 15.43 -9.41 -8.31
N MET A 303 15.39 -8.59 -9.38
CA MET A 303 16.46 -7.65 -9.71
C MET A 303 16.56 -6.50 -8.69
N LEU A 304 15.44 -6.00 -8.15
CA LEU A 304 15.40 -4.90 -7.16
C LEU A 304 16.15 -5.23 -5.86
N VAL A 305 16.35 -6.52 -5.58
CA VAL A 305 17.08 -7.06 -4.41
C VAL A 305 18.55 -7.38 -4.74
N ARG A 306 18.91 -7.48 -6.03
CA ARG A 306 20.21 -7.99 -6.50
C ARG A 306 21.13 -6.92 -7.12
N SER A 307 20.61 -5.76 -7.54
CA SER A 307 21.40 -4.78 -8.28
C SER A 307 22.29 -3.91 -7.38
N GLN A 308 23.60 -4.20 -7.35
CA GLN A 308 24.63 -3.27 -6.83
C GLN A 308 25.13 -2.26 -7.92
N SER A 309 24.39 -2.12 -9.02
CA SER A 309 24.78 -1.29 -10.16
C SER A 309 24.46 0.18 -9.91
N LYS A 310 25.49 1.03 -9.78
CA LYS A 310 25.37 2.48 -9.66
C LYS A 310 24.88 3.21 -10.94
N ASN A 311 24.70 2.49 -12.05
CA ASN A 311 24.27 3.07 -13.33
C ASN A 311 22.77 2.87 -13.59
N SER A 312 22.10 3.94 -14.03
CA SER A 312 20.68 4.03 -14.40
C SER A 312 20.29 3.29 -15.69
N ALA A 313 21.15 2.41 -16.19
CA ALA A 313 21.03 1.68 -17.45
C ALA A 313 21.00 0.15 -17.24
N ILE A 314 20.36 -0.31 -16.15
CA ILE A 314 20.21 -1.74 -15.86
C ILE A 314 19.37 -2.38 -16.98
N GLN A 315 19.95 -3.36 -17.67
CA GLN A 315 19.23 -4.22 -18.62
C GLN A 315 18.68 -5.45 -17.88
N MET A 316 17.48 -5.90 -18.25
CA MET A 316 16.95 -7.19 -17.82
C MET A 316 16.86 -8.11 -19.03
N LYS A 317 17.26 -9.37 -18.85
CA LYS A 317 17.13 -10.40 -19.87
C LYS A 317 15.73 -11.01 -19.86
N THR A 318 15.29 -11.44 -21.03
CA THR A 318 14.07 -12.25 -21.21
C THR A 318 14.17 -13.57 -20.46
N THR A 319 13.03 -14.22 -20.18
CA THR A 319 12.98 -15.50 -19.44
C THR A 319 13.78 -16.61 -20.14
N ASP A 320 13.89 -16.58 -21.47
CA ASP A 320 14.73 -17.49 -22.28
C ASP A 320 16.23 -17.09 -22.35
N GLY A 321 16.58 -15.94 -21.78
CA GLY A 321 17.93 -15.36 -21.77
C GLY A 321 18.43 -14.77 -23.10
N ARG A 322 17.63 -14.81 -24.18
CA ARG A 322 18.08 -14.47 -25.54
C ARG A 322 18.11 -12.98 -25.87
N LYS A 323 17.24 -12.18 -25.25
CA LYS A 323 17.09 -10.74 -25.50
C LYS A 323 17.10 -9.96 -24.20
N GLU A 324 17.20 -8.63 -24.30
CA GLU A 324 17.16 -7.74 -23.15
C GLU A 324 16.46 -6.42 -23.46
N LEU A 325 15.89 -5.80 -22.41
CA LEU A 325 15.33 -4.45 -22.43
C LEU A 325 15.71 -3.70 -21.13
N PRO A 326 15.70 -2.35 -21.15
CA PRO A 326 15.95 -1.56 -19.95
C PRO A 326 14.95 -1.88 -18.84
N ALA A 327 15.43 -2.02 -17.61
CA ALA A 327 14.59 -2.31 -16.45
C ALA A 327 13.52 -1.25 -16.23
N VAL A 328 13.88 0.03 -16.40
CA VAL A 328 12.96 1.18 -16.24
C VAL A 328 11.77 1.08 -17.19
N LEU A 329 11.99 0.68 -18.45
CA LEU A 329 10.94 0.48 -19.45
C LEU A 329 9.96 -0.62 -19.01
N ILE A 330 10.49 -1.73 -18.51
CA ILE A 330 9.67 -2.87 -18.05
C ILE A 330 8.80 -2.46 -16.86
N TYR A 331 9.38 -1.82 -15.85
CA TYR A 331 8.61 -1.33 -14.70
C TYR A 331 7.62 -0.22 -15.09
N ALA A 332 8.02 0.72 -15.95
CA ALA A 332 7.15 1.80 -16.40
C ALA A 332 5.91 1.27 -17.12
N MET A 333 6.08 0.25 -17.97
CA MET A 333 4.96 -0.36 -18.71
C MET A 333 4.04 -1.18 -17.78
N VAL A 334 4.57 -1.82 -16.73
CA VAL A 334 3.76 -2.52 -15.72
C VAL A 334 3.01 -1.54 -14.80
N ILE A 335 3.66 -0.47 -14.35
CA ILE A 335 3.01 0.61 -13.57
C ILE A 335 1.92 1.27 -14.43
N LYS A 336 2.24 1.58 -15.70
CA LYS A 336 1.29 2.13 -16.66
C LYS A 336 0.10 1.21 -16.90
N TYR A 337 0.32 -0.10 -16.97
CA TYR A 337 -0.77 -1.07 -17.08
C TYR A 337 -1.75 -0.96 -15.91
N PHE A 338 -1.27 -1.04 -14.66
CA PHE A 338 -2.13 -0.88 -13.49
C PHE A 338 -2.82 0.49 -13.45
N LYS A 339 -2.09 1.56 -13.79
CA LYS A 339 -2.65 2.92 -13.90
C LYS A 339 -3.79 2.99 -14.91
N ASP A 340 -3.57 2.49 -16.12
CA ASP A 340 -4.57 2.51 -17.19
C ASP A 340 -5.79 1.63 -16.86
N GLU A 341 -5.60 0.47 -16.19
CA GLU A 341 -6.71 -0.35 -15.68
C GLU A 341 -7.52 0.37 -14.60
N MET A 342 -6.87 1.02 -13.64
CA MET A 342 -7.56 1.80 -12.61
C MET A 342 -8.35 2.96 -13.22
N ILE A 343 -7.75 3.71 -14.15
CA ILE A 343 -8.44 4.80 -14.86
C ILE A 343 -9.64 4.27 -15.66
N LYS A 344 -9.56 3.08 -16.27
CA LYS A 344 -10.73 2.45 -16.93
C LYS A 344 -11.88 2.19 -15.94
N CYS A 345 -11.59 1.70 -14.73
CA CYS A 345 -12.59 1.50 -13.68
C CYS A 345 -13.32 2.81 -13.28
N PHE A 346 -12.67 3.97 -13.43
CA PHE A 346 -13.22 5.28 -13.01
C PHE A 346 -13.78 6.13 -14.16
N LYS A 347 -13.71 5.68 -15.41
CA LYS A 347 -14.24 6.36 -16.61
C LYS A 347 -15.77 6.55 -16.67
N THR A 348 -16.48 6.38 -15.55
CA THR A 348 -17.86 6.86 -15.36
C THR A 348 -17.94 8.38 -15.16
N GLY A 349 -16.81 9.10 -15.20
CA GLY A 349 -16.76 10.57 -15.35
C GLY A 349 -16.73 11.37 -14.05
N LYS A 350 -16.19 10.77 -12.96
CA LYS A 350 -16.18 11.39 -11.61
C LYS A 350 -14.80 11.66 -10.99
N VAL A 351 -13.73 11.22 -11.64
CA VAL A 351 -12.35 11.36 -11.14
C VAL A 351 -11.44 11.66 -12.31
N PHE A 352 -10.64 12.71 -12.19
CA PHE A 352 -9.58 13.05 -13.12
C PHE A 352 -8.25 12.39 -12.72
N GLU A 353 -7.34 12.21 -13.67
CA GLU A 353 -6.06 11.51 -13.44
C GLU A 353 -5.15 12.26 -12.43
N ASP A 354 -5.29 13.59 -12.37
CA ASP A 354 -4.64 14.49 -11.42
C ASP A 354 -5.38 14.61 -10.06
N GLU A 355 -6.35 13.73 -9.80
CA GLU A 355 -7.02 13.56 -8.51
C GLU A 355 -6.71 12.19 -7.86
N ILE A 356 -5.73 11.45 -8.40
CA ILE A 356 -5.33 10.12 -7.93
C ILE A 356 -3.89 10.15 -7.40
N GLY A 357 -3.72 9.78 -6.13
CA GLY A 357 -2.43 9.52 -5.50
C GLY A 357 -2.01 8.07 -5.72
N TRP A 358 -0.73 7.86 -6.04
CA TRP A 358 -0.19 6.55 -6.39
C TRP A 358 0.86 6.13 -5.38
N ILE A 359 0.71 4.93 -4.82
CA ILE A 359 1.68 4.32 -3.93
C ILE A 359 2.27 3.11 -4.63
N ILE A 360 3.59 3.00 -4.69
CA ILE A 360 4.29 1.83 -5.22
C ILE A 360 5.04 1.16 -4.08
N THR A 361 4.79 -0.13 -3.87
CA THR A 361 5.49 -0.89 -2.82
C THR A 361 6.80 -1.50 -3.34
N LEU A 362 7.79 -1.58 -2.45
CA LEU A 362 9.12 -2.17 -2.70
C LEU A 362 9.40 -3.32 -1.74
N PRO A 363 10.16 -4.35 -2.16
CA PRO A 363 10.64 -5.37 -1.23
C PRO A 363 11.48 -4.72 -0.12
N PRO A 364 11.47 -5.25 1.12
CA PRO A 364 12.17 -4.63 2.26
C PRO A 364 13.69 -4.53 2.10
N SER A 365 14.24 -5.35 1.20
CA SER A 365 15.65 -5.40 0.79
C SER A 365 15.98 -4.55 -0.44
N ALA A 366 15.03 -3.74 -0.94
CA ALA A 366 15.28 -2.82 -2.05
C ALA A 366 16.35 -1.78 -1.66
N THR A 367 17.31 -1.55 -2.56
CA THR A 367 18.31 -0.50 -2.36
C THR A 367 17.76 0.88 -2.73
N TYR A 368 18.47 1.94 -2.38
CA TYR A 368 18.15 3.30 -2.81
C TYR A 368 18.10 3.40 -4.34
N GLU A 369 19.00 2.73 -5.07
CA GLU A 369 18.99 2.68 -6.53
C GLU A 369 17.74 1.98 -7.09
N ALA A 370 17.25 0.93 -6.43
CA ALA A 370 15.99 0.28 -6.77
C ALA A 370 14.78 1.20 -6.53
N GLN A 371 14.80 1.99 -5.45
CA GLN A 371 13.79 3.02 -5.19
C GLN A 371 13.81 4.11 -6.29
N GLN A 372 14.98 4.63 -6.64
CA GLN A 372 15.12 5.63 -7.71
C GLN A 372 14.71 5.08 -9.09
N LEU A 373 15.00 3.82 -9.39
CA LEU A 373 14.52 3.13 -10.59
C LEU A 373 12.99 3.12 -10.65
N MET A 374 12.32 2.79 -9.53
CA MET A 374 10.86 2.72 -9.46
C MET A 374 10.20 4.10 -9.51
N ILE A 375 10.80 5.12 -8.89
CA ILE A 375 10.38 6.52 -9.05
C ILE A 375 10.48 6.94 -10.53
N LYS A 376 11.61 6.66 -11.18
CA LYS A 376 11.79 6.98 -12.61
C LYS A 376 10.77 6.22 -13.50
N ALA A 377 10.54 4.95 -13.22
CA ALA A 377 9.56 4.13 -13.94
C ALA A 377 8.13 4.66 -13.77
N ALA A 378 7.76 5.14 -12.58
CA ALA A 378 6.47 5.77 -12.35
C ALA A 378 6.31 7.08 -13.15
N LYS A 379 7.35 7.91 -13.22
CA LYS A 379 7.36 9.12 -14.08
C LYS A 379 7.23 8.75 -15.57
N GLU A 380 7.91 7.71 -16.03
CA GLU A 380 7.77 7.18 -17.41
C GLU A 380 6.38 6.58 -17.68
N ALA A 381 5.67 6.09 -16.65
CA ALA A 381 4.24 5.72 -16.71
C ALA A 381 3.29 6.95 -16.71
N GLY A 382 3.84 8.16 -16.60
CA GLY A 382 3.10 9.42 -16.51
C GLY A 382 2.49 9.69 -15.14
N ILE A 383 3.02 9.12 -14.05
CA ILE A 383 2.64 9.51 -12.69
C ILE A 383 3.46 10.74 -12.30
N LEU A 384 2.79 11.79 -11.84
CA LEU A 384 3.43 13.00 -11.33
C LEU A 384 4.16 12.73 -10.01
N GLU A 385 5.29 13.39 -9.78
CA GLU A 385 6.14 13.14 -8.60
C GLU A 385 5.45 13.55 -7.30
N GLU A 386 4.75 14.68 -7.35
CA GLU A 386 3.87 15.21 -6.30
C GLU A 386 2.68 14.28 -5.96
N HIS A 387 2.36 13.31 -6.84
CA HIS A 387 1.30 12.32 -6.66
C HIS A 387 1.86 10.90 -6.40
N LEU A 388 3.17 10.76 -6.15
CA LEU A 388 3.83 9.47 -5.97
C LEU A 388 4.39 9.29 -4.55
N LEU A 389 3.98 8.21 -3.90
CA LEU A 389 4.62 7.67 -2.70
C LEU A 389 5.29 6.33 -3.03
N VAL A 390 6.48 6.08 -2.47
CA VAL A 390 7.16 4.78 -2.58
C VAL A 390 7.47 4.26 -1.19
N LEU A 391 7.05 3.03 -0.91
CA LEU A 391 6.92 2.49 0.45
C LEU A 391 7.43 1.05 0.55
N SER A 392 8.00 0.63 1.68
CA SER A 392 8.35 -0.78 1.88
C SER A 392 7.11 -1.66 2.12
N GLU A 393 7.12 -2.87 1.55
CA GLU A 393 6.09 -3.89 1.75
C GLU A 393 5.93 -4.28 3.23
N THR A 394 7.01 -4.26 4.01
CA THR A 394 6.96 -4.47 5.46
C THR A 394 6.26 -3.35 6.20
N ASP A 395 6.47 -2.11 5.78
CA ASP A 395 5.99 -0.95 6.53
C ASP A 395 4.49 -0.83 6.38
N ALA A 396 4.02 -1.04 5.14
CA ALA A 396 2.62 -1.30 4.84
C ALA A 396 2.05 -2.45 5.70
N THR A 397 2.71 -3.61 5.71
CA THR A 397 2.24 -4.80 6.45
C THR A 397 2.08 -4.51 7.95
N VAL A 398 3.07 -3.87 8.57
CA VAL A 398 3.02 -3.53 10.00
C VAL A 398 1.95 -2.46 10.29
N ALA A 399 1.75 -1.48 9.41
CA ALA A 399 0.73 -0.45 9.59
C ALA A 399 -0.71 -1.00 9.68
N VAL A 400 -1.05 -2.05 8.93
CA VAL A 400 -2.37 -2.72 9.07
C VAL A 400 -2.48 -3.45 10.41
N CYS A 401 -1.43 -4.16 10.82
CA CYS A 401 -1.46 -5.02 12.00
C CYS A 401 -1.38 -4.27 13.34
N ARG A 402 -0.69 -3.11 13.35
CA ARG A 402 -0.53 -2.25 14.54
C ARG A 402 -1.86 -1.86 15.18
N ASN A 403 -2.90 -1.60 14.39
CA ASN A 403 -4.12 -0.93 14.87
C ASN A 403 -5.03 -1.79 15.77
N LYS A 404 -4.80 -3.10 15.93
CA LYS A 404 -5.65 -3.99 16.76
C LYS A 404 -4.93 -5.14 17.47
N ASP A 405 -3.95 -5.77 16.83
CA ASP A 405 -3.49 -7.13 17.23
C ASP A 405 -2.04 -7.20 17.73
N VAL A 406 -1.24 -6.14 17.54
CA VAL A 406 0.10 -6.02 18.12
C VAL A 406 -0.01 -5.54 19.58
N LYS A 407 0.52 -6.34 20.51
CA LYS A 407 0.62 -6.02 21.95
C LYS A 407 2.10 -6.10 22.40
N PRO A 408 2.52 -5.40 23.48
CA PRO A 408 1.74 -4.57 24.40
C PRO A 408 1.65 -3.09 24.01
N SER A 409 1.00 -2.28 24.85
CA SER A 409 0.85 -0.84 24.68
C SER A 409 2.04 -0.04 25.26
N ILE A 410 2.69 0.76 24.41
CA ILE A 410 3.29 2.07 24.72
C ILE A 410 4.27 2.11 25.92
N SER A 411 5.25 1.20 26.01
CA SER A 411 6.32 1.32 27.02
C SER A 411 7.67 0.66 26.68
N CYS A 412 7.88 0.23 25.42
CA CYS A 412 9.13 -0.40 24.97
C CYS A 412 9.17 -0.47 23.44
N SER A 413 10.37 -0.47 22.85
CA SER A 413 10.53 -0.77 21.42
C SER A 413 10.12 -2.22 21.14
N ILE A 414 9.15 -2.41 20.24
CA ILE A 414 8.61 -3.73 19.94
C ILE A 414 9.27 -4.25 18.67
N LYS A 415 10.11 -5.28 18.84
CA LYS A 415 10.63 -6.04 17.69
C LYS A 415 9.53 -6.97 17.18
N VAL A 416 9.25 -6.86 15.89
CA VAL A 416 8.25 -7.64 15.15
C VAL A 416 8.94 -8.32 13.99
N LEU A 417 8.73 -9.61 13.85
CA LEU A 417 9.21 -10.38 12.70
C LEU A 417 8.04 -10.50 11.71
N VAL A 418 8.23 -9.97 10.51
CA VAL A 418 7.30 -10.08 9.39
C VAL A 418 7.76 -11.19 8.46
N MET A 419 6.84 -12.10 8.11
CA MET A 419 7.01 -13.17 7.14
C MET A 419 6.02 -12.98 6.00
N ASP A 420 6.50 -12.70 4.79
CA ASP A 420 5.70 -12.78 3.58
C ASP A 420 5.96 -14.12 2.88
N LEU A 421 4.97 -15.01 2.92
CA LEU A 421 4.98 -16.30 2.25
C LEU A 421 4.28 -16.16 0.89
N GLY A 422 4.93 -15.41 0.01
CA GLY A 422 4.63 -15.33 -1.41
C GLY A 422 4.88 -16.67 -2.11
N CYS A 423 4.30 -16.84 -3.30
CA CYS A 423 4.47 -18.08 -4.09
C CYS A 423 5.77 -18.14 -4.92
N GLY A 424 6.51 -17.03 -5.02
CA GLY A 424 7.83 -16.97 -5.68
C GLY A 424 9.01 -16.67 -4.74
N SER A 425 8.72 -16.20 -3.53
CA SER A 425 9.71 -15.92 -2.49
C SER A 425 9.05 -16.01 -1.12
N PHE A 426 9.80 -16.55 -0.16
CA PHE A 426 9.58 -16.35 1.26
C PHE A 426 10.49 -15.21 1.71
N ASP A 427 9.90 -14.06 2.02
CA ASP A 427 10.59 -12.87 2.47
C ASP A 427 10.39 -12.72 3.99
N ILE A 428 11.45 -12.40 4.71
CA ILE A 428 11.44 -12.29 6.17
C ILE A 428 12.25 -11.09 6.64
N SER A 429 11.62 -10.31 7.52
CA SER A 429 12.16 -9.06 8.03
C SER A 429 11.97 -8.96 9.53
N VAL A 430 12.99 -8.49 10.26
CA VAL A 430 12.84 -8.04 11.65
C VAL A 430 12.81 -6.52 11.64
N LEU A 431 11.71 -5.96 12.11
CA LEU A 431 11.51 -4.53 12.26
C LEU A 431 11.42 -4.23 13.75
N GLU A 432 12.06 -3.15 14.17
CA GLU A 432 11.80 -2.57 15.47
C GLU A 432 10.82 -1.42 15.28
N ILE A 433 9.61 -1.61 15.81
CA ILE A 433 8.68 -0.52 16.10
C ILE A 433 9.39 0.33 17.15
N GLN A 434 9.93 1.45 16.70
CA GLN A 434 10.50 2.45 17.58
C GLN A 434 9.37 3.08 18.40
N GLU A 435 9.75 3.71 19.50
CA GLU A 435 8.82 4.23 20.49
C GLU A 435 7.97 5.40 19.94
N ASP A 436 8.55 6.20 19.04
CA ASP A 436 7.93 7.24 18.21
C ASP A 436 7.00 6.71 17.09
N GLN A 437 6.74 5.40 17.06
CA GLN A 437 6.01 4.68 16.01
C GLN A 437 6.73 4.59 14.66
N SER A 438 7.96 5.09 14.50
CA SER A 438 8.74 4.84 13.29
C SER A 438 9.10 3.35 13.15
N LEU A 439 9.50 2.95 11.95
CA LEU A 439 9.90 1.59 11.64
C LEU A 439 11.38 1.55 11.28
N LYS A 440 12.15 0.79 12.05
CA LYS A 440 13.56 0.55 11.78
C LYS A 440 13.75 -0.91 11.36
N SER A 441 14.11 -1.12 10.10
CA SER A 441 14.52 -2.44 9.61
C SER A 441 15.84 -2.85 10.26
N LEU A 442 15.86 -3.99 10.96
CA LEU A 442 17.04 -4.56 11.61
C LEU A 442 17.65 -5.72 10.84
N LEU A 443 16.82 -6.54 10.18
CA LEU A 443 17.24 -7.69 9.39
C LEU A 443 16.26 -7.89 8.22
N ASN A 444 16.77 -8.21 7.04
CA ASN A 444 15.98 -8.62 5.87
C ASN A 444 16.62 -9.87 5.24
N SER A 445 15.81 -10.79 4.75
CA SER A 445 16.26 -11.96 3.98
C SER A 445 15.15 -12.44 3.04
N SER A 446 15.54 -13.06 1.93
CA SER A 446 14.64 -13.52 0.87
C SER A 446 15.05 -14.91 0.38
N PHE A 447 14.10 -15.83 0.30
CA PHE A 447 14.31 -17.22 -0.04
C PHE A 447 13.39 -17.64 -1.20
N PRO A 448 13.91 -17.83 -2.44
CA PRO A 448 13.09 -18.13 -3.61
C PRO A 448 12.51 -19.57 -3.63
N ALA A 449 12.98 -20.44 -2.74
CA ALA A 449 12.72 -21.88 -2.76
C ALA A 449 12.02 -22.39 -1.49
N ILE A 450 11.42 -21.51 -0.69
CA ILE A 450 10.69 -21.87 0.53
C ILE A 450 9.20 -21.56 0.33
N GLY A 451 8.32 -22.49 0.71
CA GLY A 451 6.87 -22.36 0.59
C GLY A 451 6.30 -23.15 -0.59
N TRP A 452 5.73 -22.46 -1.58
CA TRP A 452 4.98 -23.08 -2.68
C TRP A 452 5.83 -24.08 -3.47
N HIS A 453 7.09 -23.73 -3.73
CA HIS A 453 8.04 -24.61 -4.41
C HIS A 453 8.13 -25.99 -3.73
N ASN A 454 8.24 -26.05 -2.40
CA ASN A 454 8.33 -27.32 -1.68
C ASN A 454 7.02 -28.10 -1.68
N ILE A 455 5.87 -27.41 -1.57
CA ILE A 455 4.53 -28.03 -1.61
C ILE A 455 4.30 -28.66 -3.00
N LYS A 456 4.68 -27.94 -4.07
CA LYS A 456 4.68 -28.45 -5.45
C LYS A 456 5.57 -29.69 -5.57
N GLU A 457 6.83 -29.61 -5.16
CA GLU A 457 7.77 -30.74 -5.29
C GLU A 457 7.31 -31.97 -4.51
N ALA A 458 6.76 -31.79 -3.30
CA ALA A 458 6.20 -32.88 -2.51
C ALA A 458 5.01 -33.55 -3.21
N PHE A 459 4.12 -32.76 -3.83
CA PHE A 459 3.00 -33.27 -4.61
C PHE A 459 3.44 -34.00 -5.89
N GLU A 460 4.32 -33.38 -6.68
CA GLU A 460 4.89 -33.99 -7.90
C GLU A 460 5.64 -35.29 -7.56
N LYS A 461 6.35 -35.34 -6.43
CA LYS A 461 7.00 -36.55 -5.93
C LYS A 461 6.03 -37.67 -5.57
N ILE A 462 4.89 -37.37 -4.93
CA ILE A 462 3.86 -38.38 -4.67
C ILE A 462 3.38 -39.01 -5.98
N ILE A 463 3.16 -38.20 -7.01
CA ILE A 463 2.71 -38.67 -8.32
C ILE A 463 3.80 -39.50 -9.01
N LEU A 464 5.05 -39.03 -9.01
CA LEU A 464 6.21 -39.77 -9.53
C LEU A 464 6.39 -41.13 -8.83
N ASP A 465 6.21 -41.18 -7.51
CA ASP A 465 6.28 -42.41 -6.69
C ASP A 465 5.13 -43.39 -6.99
N ILE A 466 4.03 -42.94 -7.62
CA ILE A 466 2.89 -43.76 -8.05
C ILE A 466 3.06 -44.25 -9.49
N VAL A 467 3.37 -43.34 -10.43
CA VAL A 467 3.38 -43.64 -11.88
C VAL A 467 4.75 -44.07 -12.39
N GLY A 468 5.81 -43.82 -11.62
CA GLY A 468 7.20 -44.05 -12.01
C GLY A 468 7.78 -42.90 -12.84
N ASN A 469 9.11 -42.72 -12.75
CA ASN A 469 9.82 -41.61 -13.40
C ASN A 469 9.59 -41.54 -14.91
N ASP A 470 9.58 -42.68 -15.61
CA ASP A 470 9.42 -42.73 -17.06
C ASP A 470 8.08 -42.11 -17.53
N ILE A 471 6.97 -42.47 -16.89
CA ILE A 471 5.65 -41.90 -17.18
C ILE A 471 5.59 -40.42 -16.76
N PHE A 472 6.11 -40.08 -15.58
CA PHE A 472 6.04 -38.73 -15.05
C PHE A 472 6.86 -37.72 -15.87
N GLN A 473 8.08 -38.10 -16.29
CA GLN A 473 8.91 -37.25 -17.17
C GLN A 473 8.27 -37.12 -18.55
N ARG A 474 7.65 -38.19 -19.08
CA ARG A 474 6.92 -38.12 -20.34
C ARG A 474 5.78 -37.10 -20.27
N PHE A 475 4.96 -37.15 -19.23
CA PHE A 475 3.91 -36.14 -19.00
C PHE A 475 4.49 -34.72 -18.86
N CYS A 476 5.56 -34.55 -18.08
CA CYS A 476 6.21 -33.24 -17.91
C CYS A 476 6.76 -32.63 -19.20
N ASN A 477 7.29 -33.46 -20.11
CA ASN A 477 8.00 -33.03 -21.31
C ASN A 477 7.09 -32.92 -22.54
N GLU A 478 6.17 -33.87 -22.73
CA GLU A 478 5.24 -33.87 -23.87
C GLU A 478 4.02 -32.95 -23.62
N HIS A 479 3.67 -32.68 -22.35
CA HIS A 479 2.50 -31.88 -21.98
C HIS A 479 2.77 -30.82 -20.88
N PRO A 480 3.74 -29.91 -21.08
CA PRO A 480 4.11 -28.91 -20.08
C PRO A 480 2.96 -27.95 -19.71
N GLU A 481 2.05 -27.65 -20.65
CA GLU A 481 0.89 -26.78 -20.39
C GLU A 481 -0.20 -27.45 -19.54
N GLU A 482 -0.47 -28.75 -19.76
CA GLU A 482 -1.37 -29.53 -18.90
C GLU A 482 -0.82 -29.60 -17.48
N ARG A 483 0.50 -29.84 -17.33
CA ARG A 483 1.17 -29.81 -16.03
C ARG A 483 1.03 -28.43 -15.36
N LYS A 484 1.23 -27.34 -16.10
CA LYS A 484 1.14 -25.96 -15.60
C LYS A 484 -0.27 -25.63 -15.11
N GLN A 485 -1.30 -25.87 -15.92
CA GLN A 485 -2.70 -25.70 -15.52
C GLN A 485 -3.05 -26.55 -14.31
N TRP A 486 -2.66 -27.82 -14.30
CA TRP A 486 -2.90 -28.73 -13.17
C TRP A 486 -2.28 -28.23 -11.86
N LEU A 487 -1.04 -27.73 -11.92
CA LEU A 487 -0.37 -27.12 -10.76
C LEU A 487 -1.03 -25.82 -10.30
N GLU A 488 -1.56 -25.00 -11.21
CA GLU A 488 -2.35 -23.81 -10.85
C GLU A 488 -3.66 -24.19 -10.15
N ARG A 489 -4.39 -25.20 -10.65
CA ARG A 489 -5.60 -25.72 -9.98
C ARG A 489 -5.28 -26.34 -8.62
N PHE A 490 -4.16 -27.06 -8.51
CA PHE A 490 -3.65 -27.58 -7.24
C PHE A 490 -3.26 -26.45 -6.28
N PHE A 491 -2.62 -25.37 -6.75
CA PHE A 491 -2.30 -24.19 -5.96
C PHE A 491 -3.55 -23.51 -5.41
N ARG A 492 -4.57 -23.29 -6.26
CA ARG A 492 -5.88 -22.79 -5.80
C ARG A 492 -6.50 -23.71 -4.76
N LYS A 493 -6.33 -25.03 -4.86
CA LYS A 493 -6.77 -25.96 -3.82
C LYS A 493 -6.00 -25.76 -2.50
N VAL A 494 -4.68 -25.57 -2.56
CA VAL A 494 -3.84 -25.32 -1.38
C VAL A 494 -4.26 -24.05 -0.63
N CYS A 495 -4.48 -22.94 -1.35
CA CYS A 495 -4.89 -21.66 -0.75
C CYS A 495 -6.37 -21.67 -0.30
N CYS A 496 -7.29 -22.18 -1.13
CA CYS A 496 -8.73 -22.05 -0.89
C CYS A 496 -9.39 -23.25 -0.19
N HIS A 497 -8.64 -24.26 0.30
CA HIS A 497 -9.23 -25.38 1.02
C HIS A 497 -9.62 -24.99 2.46
N HIS A 498 -10.91 -24.70 2.64
CA HIS A 498 -11.48 -24.25 3.91
C HIS A 498 -12.03 -25.39 4.79
N GLU A 499 -11.93 -26.66 4.37
CA GLU A 499 -12.68 -27.81 4.93
C GLU A 499 -11.83 -28.76 5.79
N TYR A 500 -11.06 -28.20 6.74
CA TYR A 500 -10.27 -28.88 7.77
C TYR A 500 -11.04 -29.94 8.61
N LEU A 501 -12.37 -29.94 8.54
CA LEU A 501 -13.25 -30.93 9.17
C LEU A 501 -13.43 -32.23 8.36
N LYS A 502 -12.90 -32.31 7.12
CA LYS A 502 -12.95 -33.53 6.31
C LYS A 502 -11.69 -34.37 6.51
N GLU A 503 -11.85 -35.68 6.55
CA GLU A 503 -10.72 -36.64 6.60
C GLU A 503 -9.85 -36.63 5.33
N TYR A 504 -10.22 -35.87 4.31
CA TYR A 504 -9.60 -35.87 2.99
C TYR A 504 -9.81 -34.57 2.20
N VAL A 505 -8.86 -34.30 1.30
CA VAL A 505 -8.95 -33.29 0.23
C VAL A 505 -9.17 -34.01 -1.12
N VAL A 506 -9.86 -33.36 -2.06
CA VAL A 506 -9.98 -33.85 -3.45
C VAL A 506 -9.31 -32.85 -4.38
N VAL A 507 -8.36 -33.33 -5.18
CA VAL A 507 -7.65 -32.58 -6.23
C VAL A 507 -8.02 -33.16 -7.61
N GLU A 508 -7.85 -32.37 -8.67
CA GLU A 508 -7.98 -32.83 -10.05
C GLU A 508 -6.77 -33.69 -10.48
N THR A 509 -6.94 -34.48 -11.53
CA THR A 509 -5.92 -35.33 -12.16
C THR A 509 -6.07 -35.20 -13.68
N PRO A 510 -5.01 -34.83 -14.44
CA PRO A 510 -5.12 -34.63 -15.88
C PRO A 510 -5.53 -35.90 -16.63
N MET A 511 -6.47 -35.78 -17.58
CA MET A 511 -6.86 -36.90 -18.45
C MET A 511 -5.67 -37.42 -19.26
N VAL A 512 -4.83 -36.52 -19.76
CA VAL A 512 -3.61 -36.86 -20.51
C VAL A 512 -2.64 -37.72 -19.68
N LEU A 513 -2.56 -37.50 -18.35
CA LEU A 513 -1.74 -38.36 -17.49
C LEU A 513 -2.33 -39.79 -17.40
N GLN A 514 -3.66 -39.93 -17.32
CA GLN A 514 -4.32 -41.24 -17.37
C GLN A 514 -4.10 -41.93 -18.72
N GLU A 515 -4.18 -41.20 -19.84
CA GLU A 515 -3.93 -41.72 -21.18
C GLU A 515 -2.49 -42.24 -21.33
N ILE A 516 -1.48 -41.50 -20.84
CA ILE A 516 -0.08 -41.96 -20.86
C ILE A 516 0.10 -43.22 -20.00
N ILE A 517 -0.53 -43.31 -18.83
CA ILE A 517 -0.48 -44.51 -17.98
C ILE A 517 -1.12 -45.70 -18.70
N GLN A 518 -2.32 -45.53 -19.25
CA GLN A 518 -3.05 -46.58 -19.96
C GLN A 518 -2.25 -47.07 -21.17
N ASN A 519 -1.77 -46.17 -22.02
CA ASN A 519 -0.99 -46.49 -23.22
C ASN A 519 0.36 -47.17 -22.93
N LYS A 520 0.89 -47.05 -21.71
CA LYS A 520 2.23 -47.57 -21.34
C LYS A 520 2.19 -48.78 -20.40
N THR A 521 1.08 -49.02 -19.72
CA THR A 521 0.98 -50.06 -18.68
C THR A 521 -0.28 -50.93 -18.76
N ASP A 522 -1.20 -50.61 -19.67
CA ASP A 522 -2.56 -51.17 -19.78
C ASP A 522 -3.43 -51.02 -18.51
N LYS A 523 -3.03 -50.13 -17.58
CA LYS A 523 -3.70 -49.90 -16.29
C LYS A 523 -4.20 -48.47 -16.13
N LEU A 524 -5.13 -48.27 -15.19
CA LEU A 524 -5.52 -46.95 -14.69
C LEU A 524 -4.66 -46.49 -13.49
N ILE A 525 -4.59 -45.18 -13.24
CA ILE A 525 -3.82 -44.65 -12.08
C ILE A 525 -4.31 -45.21 -10.73
N ASP A 526 -5.58 -45.57 -10.61
CA ASP A 526 -6.17 -46.18 -9.40
C ASP A 526 -5.59 -47.58 -9.10
N GLU A 527 -5.17 -48.32 -10.14
CA GLU A 527 -4.40 -49.55 -9.97
C GLU A 527 -2.95 -49.28 -9.59
N MET A 528 -2.33 -48.26 -10.18
CA MET A 528 -0.97 -47.84 -9.79
C MET A 528 -0.93 -47.44 -8.31
N ILE A 529 -1.93 -46.68 -7.84
CA ILE A 529 -2.10 -46.30 -6.43
C ILE A 529 -2.22 -47.53 -5.53
N ARG A 530 -3.03 -48.54 -5.90
CA ARG A 530 -3.18 -49.80 -5.12
C ARG A 530 -1.88 -50.55 -4.89
N HIS A 531 -0.93 -50.49 -5.83
CA HIS A 531 0.38 -51.14 -5.72
C HIS A 531 1.47 -50.21 -5.14
N SER A 532 1.15 -48.95 -4.89
CA SER A 532 2.05 -47.97 -4.28
C SER A 532 1.97 -48.00 -2.75
N LYS A 533 2.96 -47.37 -2.09
CA LYS A 533 2.94 -47.09 -0.63
C LYS A 533 1.79 -46.17 -0.17
N TYR A 534 0.99 -45.64 -1.10
CA TYR A 534 -0.12 -44.73 -0.82
C TYR A 534 -1.51 -45.38 -0.93
N SER A 535 -1.59 -46.69 -1.15
CA SER A 535 -2.85 -47.44 -1.32
C SER A 535 -3.92 -47.17 -0.25
N ASP A 536 -3.51 -46.99 1.01
CA ASP A 536 -4.41 -46.67 2.13
C ASP A 536 -4.76 -45.17 2.23
N SER A 537 -4.02 -44.27 1.57
CA SER A 537 -4.12 -42.81 1.75
C SER A 537 -4.56 -42.03 0.51
N LEU A 538 -4.50 -42.66 -0.67
CA LEU A 538 -4.93 -42.11 -1.95
C LEU A 538 -6.01 -43.01 -2.56
N LYS A 539 -6.99 -42.41 -3.25
CA LYS A 539 -8.00 -43.15 -4.02
C LYS A 539 -8.57 -42.30 -5.16
N CYS A 540 -8.81 -42.86 -6.32
CA CYS A 540 -9.48 -42.13 -7.40
C CYS A 540 -10.99 -42.02 -7.20
N ILE A 541 -11.57 -40.91 -7.68
CA ILE A 541 -13.01 -40.67 -7.75
C ILE A 541 -13.36 -40.43 -9.22
N GLY A 542 -13.69 -41.50 -9.95
CA GLY A 542 -13.70 -41.45 -11.41
C GLY A 542 -12.28 -41.44 -11.97
N GLN A 543 -12.10 -40.90 -13.17
CA GLN A 543 -10.80 -40.79 -13.84
C GLN A 543 -10.11 -39.43 -13.59
N ASP A 544 -10.86 -38.41 -13.18
CA ASP A 544 -10.45 -36.99 -13.19
C ASP A 544 -10.04 -36.44 -11.82
N ARG A 545 -10.23 -37.20 -10.74
CA ARG A 545 -10.06 -36.71 -9.36
C ARG A 545 -9.36 -37.70 -8.46
N LEU A 546 -8.47 -37.17 -7.62
CA LEU A 546 -7.70 -37.88 -6.63
C LEU A 546 -8.10 -37.43 -5.22
N LYS A 547 -8.56 -38.38 -4.41
CA LYS A 547 -8.86 -38.22 -2.99
C LYS A 547 -7.59 -38.45 -2.17
N ILE A 548 -7.17 -37.45 -1.40
CA ILE A 548 -5.96 -37.46 -0.57
C ILE A 548 -6.37 -37.39 0.90
N LYS A 549 -6.05 -38.40 1.71
CA LYS A 549 -6.28 -38.34 3.17
C LYS A 549 -5.44 -37.23 3.82
N MET A 550 -5.96 -36.64 4.91
CA MET A 550 -5.32 -35.50 5.58
C MET A 550 -3.90 -35.78 6.10
N ASN A 551 -3.53 -37.03 6.40
CA ASN A 551 -2.16 -37.40 6.77
C ASN A 551 -1.16 -37.10 5.64
N VAL A 552 -1.48 -37.50 4.40
CA VAL A 552 -0.62 -37.23 3.22
C VAL A 552 -0.73 -35.77 2.78
N TRP A 553 -1.91 -35.15 2.89
CA TRP A 553 -2.06 -33.72 2.62
C TRP A 553 -1.18 -32.87 3.54
N ASN A 554 -1.14 -33.16 4.84
CA ASN A 554 -0.33 -32.42 5.80
C ASN A 554 1.18 -32.61 5.56
N GLN A 555 1.61 -33.76 5.04
CA GLN A 555 3.03 -34.03 4.70
C GLN A 555 3.57 -33.11 3.59
N LEU A 556 2.72 -32.60 2.71
CA LEU A 556 3.10 -31.62 1.68
C LEU A 556 3.71 -30.34 2.27
N PHE A 557 3.36 -30.02 3.52
CA PHE A 557 3.78 -28.82 4.24
C PHE A 557 5.00 -29.05 5.14
N ASP A 558 5.49 -30.29 5.29
CA ASP A 558 6.54 -30.62 6.28
C ASP A 558 7.86 -29.88 5.99
N ILE A 559 8.35 -29.95 4.75
CA ILE A 559 9.58 -29.28 4.32
C ILE A 559 9.52 -27.74 4.48
N PRO A 560 8.53 -27.02 3.92
CA PRO A 560 8.50 -25.57 4.02
C PRO A 560 8.33 -25.12 5.48
N VAL A 561 7.45 -25.79 6.24
CA VAL A 561 7.26 -25.49 7.66
C VAL A 561 8.54 -25.72 8.46
N GLN A 562 9.27 -26.81 8.21
CA GLN A 562 10.56 -27.07 8.86
C GLN A 562 11.61 -26.00 8.50
N GLN A 563 11.69 -25.60 7.24
CA GLN A 563 12.64 -24.57 6.78
C GLN A 563 12.33 -23.19 7.40
N ILE A 564 11.05 -22.78 7.44
CA ILE A 564 10.60 -21.56 8.12
C ILE A 564 10.94 -21.64 9.61
N THR A 565 10.61 -22.74 10.27
CA THR A 565 10.90 -22.96 11.71
C THR A 565 12.38 -22.84 12.01
N ASN A 566 13.23 -23.50 11.22
CA ASN A 566 14.69 -23.47 11.39
C ASN A 566 15.29 -22.09 11.10
N TYR A 567 14.64 -21.27 10.27
CA TYR A 567 15.10 -19.90 10.05
C TYR A 567 14.63 -18.96 11.16
N VAL A 568 13.35 -18.99 11.56
CA VAL A 568 12.82 -18.18 12.67
C VAL A 568 13.58 -18.47 13.96
N LYS A 569 13.86 -19.75 14.29
CA LYS A 569 14.68 -20.12 15.45
C LYS A 569 16.06 -19.48 15.42
N ARG A 570 16.78 -19.61 14.30
CA ARG A 570 18.09 -18.97 14.12
C ARG A 570 18.03 -17.46 14.29
N VAL A 571 16.97 -16.78 13.82
CA VAL A 571 16.79 -15.34 14.04
C VAL A 571 16.54 -15.04 15.52
N THR A 572 15.67 -15.77 16.21
CA THR A 572 15.42 -15.58 17.66
C THR A 572 16.59 -15.95 18.57
N GLU A 573 17.56 -16.70 18.05
CA GLU A 573 18.82 -17.08 18.72
C GLU A 573 19.96 -16.08 18.47
N MET A 574 19.78 -15.07 17.61
CA MET A 574 20.76 -13.99 17.41
C MET A 574 20.74 -12.99 18.57
N GLU A 575 21.92 -12.50 18.93
CA GLU A 575 22.09 -11.45 19.94
C GLU A 575 21.24 -10.21 19.61
N GLY A 576 20.39 -9.81 20.55
CA GLY A 576 19.48 -8.69 20.42
C GLY A 576 18.10 -9.02 19.80
N PHE A 577 17.82 -10.27 19.43
CA PHE A 577 16.51 -10.74 18.94
C PHE A 577 15.81 -11.74 19.90
N GLU A 578 16.28 -11.89 21.13
CA GLU A 578 15.76 -12.83 22.13
C GLU A 578 14.34 -12.47 22.58
N SER A 579 14.01 -11.18 22.61
CA SER A 579 12.69 -10.64 23.00
C SER A 579 11.63 -10.71 21.88
N LEU A 580 11.99 -11.26 20.71
CA LEU A 580 11.14 -11.32 19.53
C LEU A 580 9.96 -12.27 19.74
N SER A 581 8.82 -11.67 20.10
CA SER A 581 7.59 -12.34 20.51
C SER A 581 6.44 -12.16 19.54
N ASN A 582 6.45 -11.09 18.72
CA ASN A 582 5.41 -10.78 17.74
C ASN A 582 5.84 -11.27 16.34
N LEU A 583 5.05 -12.17 15.76
CA LEU A 583 5.25 -12.69 14.40
C LEU A 583 4.05 -12.31 13.53
N ILE A 584 4.24 -11.44 12.53
CA ILE A 584 3.21 -11.16 11.51
C ILE A 584 3.47 -12.09 10.32
N ILE A 585 2.44 -12.83 9.89
CA ILE A 585 2.53 -13.76 8.76
C ILE A 585 1.53 -13.35 7.69
N THR A 586 2.03 -13.00 6.51
CA THR A 586 1.29 -12.51 5.35
C THR A 586 1.67 -13.30 4.09
N GLY A 587 1.01 -13.03 2.96
CA GLY A 587 1.32 -13.66 1.68
C GLY A 587 0.37 -14.78 1.29
N ARG A 588 0.32 -15.07 -0.01
CA ARG A 588 -0.71 -15.92 -0.63
C ARG A 588 -0.73 -17.37 -0.12
N ILE A 589 0.40 -17.93 0.30
CA ILE A 589 0.44 -19.30 0.84
C ILE A 589 -0.28 -19.37 2.21
N VAL A 590 -0.32 -18.27 2.96
CA VAL A 590 -0.91 -18.19 4.31
C VAL A 590 -2.44 -18.19 4.26
N GLU A 591 -3.06 -18.06 3.08
CA GLU A 591 -4.48 -18.37 2.91
C GLU A 591 -4.78 -19.84 3.22
N SER A 592 -3.81 -20.73 3.02
CA SER A 592 -3.92 -22.15 3.37
C SER A 592 -4.06 -22.35 4.88
N LYS A 593 -5.24 -22.79 5.32
CA LYS A 593 -5.49 -23.11 6.74
C LYS A 593 -4.50 -24.13 7.30
N THR A 594 -4.10 -25.13 6.50
CA THR A 594 -3.07 -26.09 6.88
C THR A 594 -1.75 -25.39 7.22
N MET A 595 -1.32 -24.40 6.44
CA MET A 595 -0.12 -23.61 6.75
C MET A 595 -0.33 -22.77 8.02
N GLN A 596 -1.47 -22.06 8.15
CA GLN A 596 -1.74 -21.25 9.35
C GLN A 596 -1.72 -22.07 10.64
N GLU A 597 -2.41 -23.21 10.66
CA GLU A 597 -2.50 -24.08 11.83
C GLU A 597 -1.13 -24.65 12.21
N ARG A 598 -0.34 -25.10 11.22
CA ARG A 598 1.03 -25.60 11.45
C ARG A 598 1.94 -24.52 12.03
N LEU A 599 1.93 -23.31 11.49
CA LEU A 599 2.76 -22.20 11.99
C LEU A 599 2.29 -21.72 13.38
N LYS A 600 0.98 -21.61 13.62
CA LYS A 600 0.41 -21.27 14.95
C LYS A 600 0.71 -22.33 16.02
N GLN A 601 0.73 -23.62 15.67
CA GLN A 601 1.11 -24.70 16.59
C GLN A 601 2.61 -24.70 16.92
N ILE A 602 3.46 -24.35 15.96
CA ILE A 602 4.92 -24.34 16.14
C ILE A 602 5.39 -23.13 16.95
N PHE A 603 4.77 -21.97 16.72
CA PHE A 603 5.08 -20.73 17.42
C PHE A 603 4.01 -20.40 18.48
N ILE A 604 3.55 -21.43 19.20
CA ILE A 604 2.48 -21.32 20.22
C ILE A 604 2.90 -20.47 21.42
N ASP A 605 4.20 -20.28 21.63
CA ASP A 605 4.83 -19.39 22.61
C ASP A 605 4.94 -17.92 22.13
N LYS A 606 4.56 -17.64 20.88
CA LYS A 606 4.66 -16.33 20.23
C LYS A 606 3.27 -15.75 19.92
N ASN A 607 3.18 -14.43 19.83
CA ASN A 607 1.99 -13.75 19.32
C ASN A 607 1.98 -13.82 17.77
N VAL A 608 1.32 -14.85 17.22
CA VAL A 608 1.20 -15.07 15.77
C VAL A 608 0.00 -14.31 15.21
N ILE A 609 0.29 -13.21 14.52
CA ILE A 609 -0.68 -12.34 13.87
C ILE A 609 -0.79 -12.75 12.39
N ILE A 610 -1.98 -13.15 11.96
CA ILE A 610 -2.28 -13.42 10.54
C ILE A 610 -3.44 -12.51 10.13
N PRO A 611 -3.23 -11.55 9.20
CA PRO A 611 -4.27 -10.66 8.72
C PRO A 611 -5.46 -11.41 8.09
N LYS A 612 -6.63 -10.76 8.06
CA LYS A 612 -7.86 -11.30 7.45
C LYS A 612 -7.68 -11.66 5.96
N ASP A 613 -6.91 -10.86 5.22
CA ASP A 613 -6.70 -11.00 3.78
C ASP A 613 -5.18 -11.09 3.45
N PRO A 614 -4.50 -12.22 3.73
CA PRO A 614 -3.03 -12.32 3.65
C PRO A 614 -2.44 -11.98 2.28
N GLU A 615 -3.10 -12.30 1.16
CA GLU A 615 -2.60 -11.98 -0.19
C GLU A 615 -2.48 -10.46 -0.42
N ILE A 616 -3.34 -9.63 0.17
CA ILE A 616 -3.45 -8.19 -0.12
C ILE A 616 -3.14 -7.28 1.07
N THR A 617 -2.53 -7.80 2.14
CA THR A 617 -2.19 -7.02 3.35
C THR A 617 -1.28 -5.84 3.02
N VAL A 618 -0.24 -6.08 2.21
CA VAL A 618 0.70 -5.06 1.70
C VAL A 618 -0.06 -3.92 1.01
N LEU A 619 -0.91 -4.24 0.05
CA LEU A 619 -1.72 -3.25 -0.67
C LEU A 619 -2.66 -2.47 0.26
N LYS A 620 -3.31 -3.14 1.22
CA LYS A 620 -4.16 -2.48 2.22
C LYS A 620 -3.34 -1.54 3.11
N GLY A 621 -2.15 -1.94 3.52
CA GLY A 621 -1.26 -1.15 4.36
C GLY A 621 -0.65 0.07 3.68
N ALA A 622 -0.34 -0.05 2.39
CA ALA A 622 0.06 1.08 1.58
C ALA A 622 -1.05 2.14 1.59
N ILE A 623 -2.31 1.76 1.33
CA ILE A 623 -3.46 2.67 1.42
C ILE A 623 -3.62 3.28 2.82
N VAL A 624 -3.35 2.55 3.91
CA VAL A 624 -3.37 3.13 5.27
C VAL A 624 -2.33 4.24 5.43
N ILE A 625 -1.09 4.01 4.99
CA ILE A 625 0.02 4.97 5.11
C ILE A 625 -0.19 6.19 4.20
N GLY A 626 -0.60 6.01 2.94
CA GLY A 626 -0.85 7.11 2.00
C GLY A 626 -2.07 7.98 2.32
N ASN A 627 -2.70 7.78 3.50
CA ASN A 627 -3.69 8.69 4.07
C ASN A 627 -3.09 9.65 5.13
N TYR A 628 -1.78 9.86 5.10
CA TYR A 628 -1.08 10.95 5.77
C TYR A 628 -0.39 11.85 4.73
N ILE A 629 -0.30 13.15 5.02
CA ILE A 629 0.26 14.21 4.17
C ILE A 629 1.61 14.59 4.76
N PHE A 630 2.67 14.11 4.11
CA PHE A 630 4.04 14.27 4.56
C PHE A 630 4.68 15.53 3.98
N HIS A 631 4.97 16.53 4.83
CA HIS A 631 5.71 17.74 4.46
C HIS A 631 7.15 17.63 4.99
N ARG A 632 8.16 17.85 4.16
CA ARG A 632 9.58 17.69 4.54
C ARG A 632 10.46 18.86 4.12
N ASN A 633 11.50 19.14 4.90
CA ASN A 633 12.59 20.04 4.57
C ASN A 633 13.92 19.37 4.93
N ASP A 634 14.79 19.20 3.94
CA ASP A 634 16.08 18.51 4.05
C ASP A 634 17.23 19.49 4.24
N ARG A 635 18.26 19.08 4.99
CA ARG A 635 19.47 19.87 5.19
C ARG A 635 20.40 19.75 3.96
N ASP A 636 20.73 20.88 3.34
CA ASP A 636 21.71 20.97 2.25
C ASP A 636 23.14 20.68 2.74
N SER A 637 23.49 19.40 2.90
CA SER A 637 24.78 18.93 3.40
C SER A 637 25.21 17.64 2.70
N SER A 638 26.40 17.63 2.09
CA SER A 638 26.93 16.51 1.32
C SER A 638 27.67 15.44 2.14
N PHE A 639 27.73 15.58 3.48
CA PHE A 639 28.53 14.67 4.33
C PHE A 639 27.80 14.12 5.57
N LEU A 640 26.78 14.80 6.08
CA LEU A 640 25.92 14.31 7.16
C LEU A 640 24.47 14.76 6.90
N GLY A 641 23.56 13.80 6.73
CA GLY A 641 22.14 14.07 6.49
C GLY A 641 21.39 14.52 7.74
N GLY A 642 20.31 15.27 7.54
CA GLY A 642 19.35 15.72 8.55
C GLY A 642 18.11 16.28 7.86
N CYS A 643 16.95 16.20 8.50
CA CYS A 643 15.71 16.76 7.99
C CYS A 643 14.70 17.02 9.12
N VAL A 644 13.87 18.05 8.93
CA VAL A 644 12.62 18.22 9.67
C VAL A 644 11.43 17.88 8.77
N PHE A 645 10.41 17.26 9.36
CA PHE A 645 9.17 16.96 8.66
C PHE A 645 7.96 17.17 9.59
N THR A 646 6.80 17.36 8.96
CA THR A 646 5.50 17.44 9.62
C THR A 646 4.57 16.49 8.86
N ASP A 647 3.98 15.53 9.56
CA ASP A 647 3.05 14.57 8.95
C ASP A 647 1.62 14.83 9.43
N ILE A 648 0.69 15.02 8.50
CA ILE A 648 -0.65 15.55 8.78
C ILE A 648 -1.71 14.62 8.20
N LYS A 649 -2.66 14.16 9.01
CA LYS A 649 -3.70 13.22 8.56
C LYS A 649 -4.47 13.75 7.33
N SER A 650 -4.67 12.93 6.30
CA SER A 650 -5.16 13.39 4.97
C SER A 650 -6.55 14.01 4.94
N ASN A 651 -7.36 13.77 5.98
CA ASN A 651 -8.67 14.40 6.16
C ASN A 651 -8.58 15.87 6.62
N LEU A 652 -7.41 16.33 7.05
CA LEU A 652 -7.11 17.73 7.33
C LEU A 652 -6.48 18.35 6.07
N VAL A 653 -7.04 19.47 5.60
CA VAL A 653 -6.41 20.26 4.54
C VAL A 653 -5.19 20.94 5.14
N SER A 654 -4.02 20.80 4.52
CA SER A 654 -2.81 21.53 4.92
C SER A 654 -2.19 22.29 3.73
N ASP A 655 -1.06 22.98 3.91
CA ASP A 655 -0.18 23.50 2.83
C ASP A 655 1.23 23.69 3.39
N LYS A 656 2.31 23.44 2.64
CA LYS A 656 3.67 23.89 3.03
C LYS A 656 3.83 25.39 2.78
N LYS A 657 4.39 26.14 3.73
CA LYS A 657 4.67 27.58 3.61
C LYS A 657 6.15 27.84 3.33
N VAL A 658 6.52 27.66 2.05
CA VAL A 658 7.90 27.80 1.56
C VAL A 658 8.45 29.20 1.80
N GLU A 659 7.60 30.22 1.74
CA GLU A 659 7.94 31.61 2.01
C GLU A 659 8.43 31.86 3.45
N LEU A 660 7.95 31.08 4.42
CA LEU A 660 8.33 31.18 5.83
C LEU A 660 9.64 30.46 6.15
N VAL A 661 10.09 29.52 5.30
CA VAL A 661 11.37 28.82 5.49
C VAL A 661 12.56 29.81 5.41
N THR A 662 13.61 29.53 6.18
CA THR A 662 14.87 30.28 6.25
C THR A 662 16.04 29.28 6.24
N GLU A 663 17.29 29.74 6.36
CA GLU A 663 18.47 28.85 6.32
C GLU A 663 18.63 27.93 7.56
N CYS A 664 17.82 28.10 8.62
CA CYS A 664 17.80 27.16 9.74
C CYS A 664 16.87 25.97 9.45
N GLU A 665 17.02 24.88 10.20
CA GLU A 665 16.31 23.63 9.96
C GLU A 665 14.85 23.71 10.46
N VAL A 666 14.03 24.44 9.72
CA VAL A 666 12.60 24.67 9.97
C VAL A 666 11.77 24.22 8.77
N ILE A 667 10.56 23.72 9.05
CA ILE A 667 9.48 23.62 8.07
C ILE A 667 8.22 24.24 8.65
N TRP A 668 7.50 25.03 7.83
CA TRP A 668 6.17 25.52 8.14
C TRP A 668 5.11 24.84 7.29
N THR A 669 4.01 24.49 7.95
CA THR A 669 2.78 23.99 7.34
C THR A 669 1.60 24.75 7.90
N THR A 670 0.58 25.04 7.10
CA THR A 670 -0.75 25.40 7.63
C THR A 670 -1.64 24.19 7.70
N VAL A 671 -2.59 24.17 8.62
CA VAL A 671 -3.78 23.31 8.61
C VAL A 671 -5.01 24.22 8.52
N LYS A 672 -5.81 24.05 7.46
CA LYS A 672 -7.07 24.77 7.28
C LYS A 672 -8.17 24.07 8.08
N LEU A 673 -8.77 24.79 9.00
CA LEU A 673 -9.81 24.28 9.88
C LEU A 673 -11.18 24.82 9.43
N GLN A 674 -12.19 23.96 9.36
CA GLN A 674 -13.49 24.34 8.81
C GLN A 674 -14.16 25.41 9.70
N SER A 675 -14.58 26.53 9.09
CA SER A 675 -15.18 27.69 9.79
C SER A 675 -14.27 28.32 10.87
N MET A 676 -12.95 28.15 10.74
CA MET A 676 -11.94 28.56 11.71
C MET A 676 -10.80 29.32 11.02
N LYS A 677 -9.88 29.89 11.82
CA LYS A 677 -8.62 30.41 11.29
C LYS A 677 -7.69 29.25 10.90
N ASP A 678 -6.82 29.49 9.92
CA ASP A 678 -5.73 28.57 9.60
C ASP A 678 -4.77 28.47 10.78
N LEU A 679 -4.46 27.24 11.20
CA LEU A 679 -3.43 26.93 12.19
C LEU A 679 -2.08 26.81 11.49
N TYR A 680 -1.07 27.56 11.94
CA TYR A 680 0.29 27.50 11.40
C TYR A 680 1.16 26.62 12.30
N MET A 681 1.57 25.46 11.81
CA MET A 681 2.43 24.51 12.50
C MET A 681 3.87 24.58 11.95
N ALA A 682 4.84 24.70 12.84
CA ALA A 682 6.26 24.64 12.50
C ALA A 682 6.95 23.46 13.19
N SER A 683 7.79 22.75 12.44
CA SER A 683 8.73 21.77 12.99
C SER A 683 10.15 22.33 12.85
N PHE A 684 10.85 22.51 13.98
CA PHE A 684 12.17 23.16 14.05
C PHE A 684 13.20 22.26 14.74
N HIS A 685 14.44 22.29 14.25
CA HIS A 685 15.59 21.65 14.89
C HIS A 685 16.81 22.57 14.93
N MET A 686 17.52 22.61 16.06
CA MET A 686 18.77 23.37 16.21
C MET A 686 19.97 22.44 16.46
N PRO A 687 20.60 21.86 15.42
CA PRO A 687 21.63 20.84 15.57
C PRO A 687 22.91 21.34 16.27
N TYR A 688 23.31 22.59 16.03
CA TYR A 688 24.59 23.14 16.50
C TYR A 688 24.48 24.21 17.59
N ARG A 689 23.29 24.41 18.18
CA ARG A 689 22.99 25.40 19.24
C ARG A 689 23.72 26.74 19.08
N ASN A 690 23.40 27.48 18.01
CA ASN A 690 24.09 28.71 17.66
C ASN A 690 23.10 29.89 17.49
N MET A 691 23.63 31.11 17.57
CA MET A 691 22.82 32.33 17.47
C MET A 691 22.22 32.54 16.06
N SER A 692 22.84 31.99 15.01
CA SER A 692 22.34 32.12 13.64
C SER A 692 20.98 31.42 13.49
N ASP A 693 20.83 30.20 14.02
CA ASP A 693 19.57 29.46 13.97
C ASP A 693 18.43 30.19 14.72
N ILE A 694 18.73 30.84 15.85
CA ILE A 694 17.75 31.66 16.60
C ILE A 694 17.36 32.91 15.80
N VAL A 695 18.32 33.62 15.19
CA VAL A 695 18.03 34.79 14.34
C VAL A 695 17.20 34.38 13.12
N LYS A 696 17.50 33.24 12.49
CA LYS A 696 16.77 32.70 11.33
C LYS A 696 15.39 32.16 11.68
N LEU A 697 15.20 31.64 12.90
CA LEU A 697 13.86 31.33 13.43
C LEU A 697 13.07 32.62 13.71
N LYS A 698 13.69 33.66 14.27
CA LYS A 698 13.08 34.98 14.49
C LYS A 698 12.67 35.66 13.18
N GLU A 699 13.51 35.61 12.16
CA GLU A 699 13.16 36.03 10.78
C GLU A 699 11.95 35.24 10.26
N SER A 700 11.97 33.91 10.41
CA SER A 700 10.90 33.00 9.96
C SER A 700 9.54 33.31 10.61
N ILE A 701 9.50 33.51 11.93
CA ILE A 701 8.27 33.87 12.66
C ILE A 701 7.83 35.31 12.32
N ASN A 702 8.74 36.26 12.15
CA ASN A 702 8.37 37.64 11.76
C ASN A 702 7.68 37.70 10.40
N LYS A 703 8.09 36.87 9.42
CA LYS A 703 7.36 36.75 8.13
C LYS A 703 5.90 36.30 8.31
N LEU A 704 5.58 35.57 9.38
CA LEU A 704 4.21 35.17 9.70
C LEU A 704 3.38 36.37 10.22
N ALA A 705 4.00 37.31 10.92
CA ALA A 705 3.34 38.50 11.49
C ALA A 705 3.02 39.60 10.46
N ASP A 706 3.53 39.48 9.23
CA ASP A 706 3.34 40.50 8.20
C ASP A 706 1.86 40.61 7.77
N GLY A 707 1.28 41.81 7.93
CA GLY A 707 -0.10 42.13 7.58
C GLY A 707 -1.18 41.93 8.64
N ASN A 708 -1.08 42.56 9.83
CA ASN A 708 -2.17 42.93 10.77
C ASN A 708 -3.22 41.87 11.20
N ILE A 709 -3.04 40.60 10.87
CA ILE A 709 -4.00 39.52 11.16
C ILE A 709 -3.37 38.53 12.13
N TYR A 710 -3.97 38.37 13.31
CA TYR A 710 -3.57 37.33 14.26
C TYR A 710 -3.82 35.94 13.65
N LYS A 711 -2.72 35.23 13.37
CA LYS A 711 -2.65 33.84 12.90
C LYS A 711 -2.32 32.95 14.09
N GLU A 712 -3.09 31.88 14.29
CA GLU A 712 -2.83 30.92 15.37
C GLU A 712 -1.64 30.03 14.99
N MET A 713 -0.70 29.80 15.92
CA MET A 713 0.52 29.05 15.62
C MET A 713 0.93 28.07 16.72
N ILE A 714 1.59 27.00 16.30
CA ILE A 714 2.30 26.01 17.13
C ILE A 714 3.69 25.80 16.52
N ILE A 715 4.75 25.91 17.32
CA ILE A 715 6.13 25.67 16.90
C ILE A 715 6.70 24.58 17.81
N ALA A 716 7.09 23.44 17.26
CA ALA A 716 7.55 22.29 18.02
C ALA A 716 8.84 21.67 17.42
N GLY A 717 9.57 20.92 18.24
CA GLY A 717 10.75 20.14 17.80
C GLY A 717 11.90 20.20 18.79
N ASP A 718 13.08 19.74 18.40
CA ASP A 718 14.28 19.71 19.25
C ASP A 718 15.10 21.00 19.10
N PHE A 719 14.85 21.94 20.01
CA PHE A 719 15.54 23.21 20.10
C PHE A 719 16.92 23.09 20.75
N ASN A 720 17.31 21.91 21.27
CA ASN A 720 18.64 21.66 21.81
C ASN A 720 19.07 22.66 22.92
N CYS A 721 18.16 23.09 23.81
CA CYS A 721 18.42 24.10 24.87
C CYS A 721 18.29 23.52 26.30
N PRO A 722 19.23 22.64 26.75
CA PRO A 722 19.09 21.82 27.95
C PRO A 722 19.03 22.58 29.29
N ASP A 723 19.54 23.80 29.32
CA ASP A 723 19.72 24.57 30.54
C ASP A 723 18.56 25.53 30.80
N ILE A 724 17.53 25.55 29.94
CA ILE A 724 16.25 26.17 30.25
C ILE A 724 15.56 25.33 31.34
N ASP A 725 15.28 25.98 32.46
CA ASP A 725 14.52 25.39 33.56
C ASP A 725 13.02 25.30 33.22
N SER A 726 12.43 24.12 33.42
CA SER A 726 11.06 23.81 32.99
C SER A 726 9.96 24.52 33.78
N ASP A 727 10.22 24.82 35.05
CA ASP A 727 9.22 25.39 35.95
C ASP A 727 9.25 26.92 35.89
N THR A 728 10.47 27.48 35.85
CA THR A 728 10.71 28.93 35.90
C THR A 728 10.88 29.58 34.53
N LEU A 729 11.17 28.81 33.48
CA LEU A 729 11.54 29.31 32.13
C LEU A 729 12.72 30.29 32.16
N ILE A 730 13.74 29.99 32.98
CA ILE A 730 14.98 30.76 33.11
C ILE A 730 16.17 29.86 32.73
N VAL A 731 17.19 30.43 32.07
CA VAL A 731 18.44 29.69 31.79
C VAL A 731 19.27 29.57 33.07
N LYS A 732 19.64 28.33 33.44
CA LYS A 732 20.40 27.99 34.65
C LYS A 732 21.71 28.81 34.76
N PRO A 733 22.06 29.35 35.94
CA PRO A 733 23.34 30.03 36.14
C PRO A 733 24.53 29.10 35.85
N GLY A 734 25.38 29.48 34.90
CA GLY A 734 26.55 28.69 34.49
C GLY A 734 26.37 27.83 33.22
N ALA A 735 25.23 27.90 32.55
CA ALA A 735 25.01 27.26 31.25
C ALA A 735 26.09 27.66 30.22
N GLN A 736 26.66 26.67 29.51
CA GLN A 736 27.79 26.87 28.60
C GLN A 736 27.47 27.82 27.43
N ASP A 737 26.25 27.74 26.90
CA ASP A 737 25.77 28.54 25.77
C ASP A 737 24.62 29.47 26.19
N ARG A 738 24.74 30.07 27.38
CA ARG A 738 23.65 30.84 28.03
C ARG A 738 23.02 31.88 27.11
N GLU A 739 23.83 32.58 26.32
CA GLU A 739 23.38 33.64 25.41
C GLU A 739 22.41 33.12 24.34
N VAL A 740 22.66 31.93 23.76
CA VAL A 740 21.78 31.33 22.74
C VAL A 740 20.45 30.87 23.35
N GLN A 741 20.51 30.24 24.53
CA GLN A 741 19.32 29.76 25.23
C GLN A 741 18.47 30.93 25.76
N GLN A 742 19.11 32.03 26.18
CA GLN A 742 18.42 33.25 26.59
C GLN A 742 17.79 33.95 25.37
N ALA A 743 18.50 34.06 24.24
CA ALA A 743 17.96 34.65 23.02
C ALA A 743 16.73 33.90 22.47
N LEU A 744 16.62 32.58 22.70
CA LEU A 744 15.40 31.82 22.40
C LEU A 744 14.22 32.24 23.28
N LEU A 745 14.42 32.36 24.59
CA LEU A 745 13.40 32.83 25.52
C LEU A 745 12.99 34.28 25.20
N ASP A 746 13.96 35.17 24.99
CA ASP A 746 13.74 36.56 24.60
C ASP A 746 12.97 36.65 23.28
N THR A 747 13.26 35.79 22.30
CA THR A 747 12.50 35.68 21.05
C THR A 747 11.06 35.22 21.27
N SER A 748 10.80 34.32 22.22
CA SER A 748 9.44 33.90 22.57
C SER A 748 8.63 35.04 23.22
N ILE A 749 9.29 35.85 24.07
CA ILE A 749 8.70 37.04 24.71
C ILE A 749 8.42 38.14 23.67
N ASP A 750 9.39 38.44 22.80
CA ASP A 750 9.29 39.49 21.77
C ASP A 750 8.15 39.22 20.77
N LEU A 751 7.91 37.96 20.42
CA LEU A 751 6.98 37.57 19.36
C LEU A 751 5.63 37.08 19.88
N GLY A 752 5.53 36.69 21.16
CA GLY A 752 4.30 36.24 21.81
C GLY A 752 4.03 34.73 21.94
N PRO A 753 4.72 33.78 21.26
CA PRO A 753 4.54 32.36 21.55
C PRO A 753 4.97 31.98 22.97
N THR A 754 4.07 31.35 23.73
CA THR A 754 4.30 30.82 25.07
C THR A 754 4.70 29.36 24.99
N GLN A 755 5.78 28.98 25.69
CA GLN A 755 6.21 27.59 25.87
C GLN A 755 5.22 26.82 26.78
N VAL A 756 4.62 25.74 26.28
CA VAL A 756 3.64 24.92 27.03
C VAL A 756 4.18 23.57 27.52
N GLN A 757 5.19 22.99 26.85
CA GLN A 757 5.82 21.76 27.32
C GLN A 757 6.73 22.03 28.52
N ARG A 758 6.48 21.35 29.65
CA ARG A 758 7.24 21.50 30.91
C ARG A 758 7.88 20.23 31.43
N GLU A 759 7.47 19.05 30.97
CA GLU A 759 8.12 17.82 31.44
C GLU A 759 9.50 17.66 30.76
N SER A 760 10.51 17.21 31.50
CA SER A 760 11.85 16.98 30.95
C SER A 760 11.79 16.02 29.76
N THR A 761 12.54 16.32 28.70
CA THR A 761 12.51 15.53 27.45
C THR A 761 13.83 14.81 27.20
N ARG A 762 14.82 14.90 28.09
CA ARG A 762 16.03 14.06 28.09
C ARG A 762 16.70 14.14 29.46
N TYR A 763 16.62 13.06 30.24
CA TYR A 763 17.04 13.06 31.65
C TYR A 763 16.37 14.21 32.43
N ASN A 764 17.13 15.17 32.95
CA ASN A 764 16.63 16.35 33.68
C ASN A 764 16.64 17.64 32.82
N ASN A 765 16.72 17.50 31.49
CA ASN A 765 16.81 18.60 30.55
C ASN A 765 15.58 18.67 29.65
N LEU A 766 15.17 19.90 29.33
CA LEU A 766 14.09 20.22 28.41
C LEU A 766 14.71 20.58 27.05
N LEU A 767 14.55 19.72 26.05
CA LEU A 767 15.13 19.87 24.70
C LEU A 767 14.05 20.02 23.62
N TYR A 768 12.99 19.20 23.72
CA TYR A 768 11.82 19.35 22.89
C TYR A 768 10.92 20.42 23.48
N LEU A 769 10.74 21.50 22.72
CA LEU A 769 9.90 22.63 23.10
C LEU A 769 8.63 22.65 22.24
N VAL A 770 7.57 23.26 22.76
CA VAL A 770 6.29 23.43 22.10
C VAL A 770 5.79 24.81 22.47
N PHE A 771 5.96 25.75 21.56
CA PHE A 771 5.50 27.13 21.69
C PHE A 771 4.15 27.30 20.99
N THR A 772 3.23 28.04 21.60
CA THR A 772 1.99 28.47 20.94
C THR A 772 1.63 29.90 21.33
N ASN A 773 1.05 30.68 20.40
CA ASN A 773 0.52 32.01 20.74
C ASN A 773 -0.91 31.97 21.32
N ASN A 774 -1.51 30.77 21.49
CA ASN A 774 -2.79 30.55 22.15
C ASN A 774 -2.66 29.46 23.25
N PRO A 775 -1.92 29.72 24.36
CA PRO A 775 -1.72 28.72 25.42
C PRO A 775 -3.02 28.28 26.11
N SER A 776 -4.10 29.07 26.04
CA SER A 776 -5.41 28.75 26.62
C SER A 776 -6.11 27.53 26.01
N VAL A 777 -5.76 27.13 24.78
CA VAL A 777 -6.30 25.91 24.17
C VAL A 777 -5.43 24.67 24.43
N CYS A 778 -4.24 24.81 25.03
CA CYS A 778 -3.41 23.67 25.42
C CYS A 778 -4.04 22.95 26.63
N LYS A 779 -4.59 21.75 26.42
CA LYS A 779 -5.16 20.89 27.48
C LYS A 779 -4.09 20.17 28.29
N SER A 780 -3.10 19.64 27.60
CA SER A 780 -2.04 18.80 28.14
C SER A 780 -0.78 19.00 27.31
N SER A 781 0.39 18.86 27.91
CA SER A 781 1.65 18.69 27.20
C SER A 781 2.53 17.78 28.05
N THR A 782 2.77 16.55 27.61
CA THR A 782 3.47 15.52 28.38
C THR A 782 4.65 14.95 27.60
N SER A 783 5.71 14.63 28.34
CA SER A 783 6.85 13.85 27.87
C SER A 783 6.51 12.38 28.02
N ILE A 784 6.18 11.71 26.92
CA ILE A 784 6.15 10.25 26.90
C ILE A 784 7.60 9.77 26.79
N PRO A 785 8.14 8.98 27.74
CA PRO A 785 9.54 8.52 27.71
C PRO A 785 9.94 7.76 26.43
N ALA A 786 8.93 7.37 25.67
CA ALA A 786 8.91 6.65 24.40
C ALA A 786 9.37 7.52 23.19
N GLY A 787 10.62 7.97 23.14
CA GLY A 787 11.13 8.84 22.05
C GLY A 787 12.50 8.48 21.50
N ILE A 788 12.90 9.17 20.41
CA ILE A 788 14.08 8.80 19.61
C ILE A 788 15.39 9.18 20.34
N SER A 789 16.40 8.32 20.23
CA SER A 789 17.81 8.63 20.59
C SER A 789 18.04 9.03 22.05
N GLY A 790 17.18 8.57 22.97
CA GLY A 790 17.25 8.89 24.40
C GLY A 790 16.62 10.25 24.76
N HIS A 791 15.80 10.82 23.88
CA HIS A 791 14.88 11.90 24.20
C HIS A 791 13.47 11.32 24.39
N ALA A 792 12.64 11.93 25.24
CA ALA A 792 11.22 11.65 25.34
C ALA A 792 10.45 12.31 24.18
N MET A 793 9.40 11.66 23.68
CA MET A 793 8.48 12.24 22.71
C MET A 793 7.51 13.18 23.43
N VAL A 794 7.28 14.37 22.87
CA VAL A 794 6.28 15.31 23.42
C VAL A 794 4.94 15.09 22.73
N VAL A 795 3.89 14.91 23.52
CA VAL A 795 2.49 14.89 23.05
C VAL A 795 1.74 16.04 23.71
N THR A 796 1.13 16.89 22.88
CA THR A 796 0.42 18.10 23.32
C THR A 796 -1.00 18.08 22.76
N ASP A 797 -2.00 18.06 23.63
CA ASP A 797 -3.41 18.14 23.24
C ASP A 797 -3.86 19.60 23.12
N PHE A 798 -4.30 20.00 21.94
CA PHE A 798 -4.86 21.34 21.68
C PHE A 798 -6.38 21.27 21.44
N ASP A 799 -7.15 21.97 22.26
CA ASP A 799 -8.61 22.09 22.14
C ASP A 799 -8.97 23.26 21.24
N ILE A 800 -8.90 23.03 19.93
CA ILE A 800 -9.12 24.06 18.92
C ILE A 800 -10.62 24.30 18.75
N ILE A 801 -11.19 25.06 19.70
CA ILE A 801 -12.63 25.34 19.86
C ILE A 801 -13.08 26.39 18.83
N PRO A 802 -14.26 26.24 18.19
CA PRO A 802 -14.85 27.28 17.37
C PRO A 802 -15.04 28.61 18.12
N HIS A 803 -14.43 29.68 17.62
CA HIS A 803 -14.84 31.03 17.94
C HIS A 803 -16.18 31.33 17.26
N TYR A 804 -17.27 31.14 18.01
CA TYR A 804 -18.63 31.58 17.65
C TYR A 804 -18.83 33.08 17.89
#